data_AF-A0A371MK96-F1
#
_entry.id   AF-A0A371MK96-F1
#
_cell.length_a   1.000
_cell.length_b   1.000
_cell.length_c   1.000
_cell.angle_alpha   90.00
_cell.angle_beta   90.00
_cell.angle_gamma   90.00
#
_symmetry.space_group_name_H-M   'P 1'
#
loop_
_entity.id
_entity.type
_entity.pdbx_description
1 polymer ?
#
loop_
_entity_poly.entity_id
_entity_poly.type
_entity_poly.pdbx_seq_one_letter_code
_entity_poly.pdbx_strand_id
1 'polypeptide(L)'
;MSDDGEFAASLDSSLSSLDGATTVRHVRTPAAARAELVSASAAISCIVLAAPTAAGDEGAFVRDVYAQGIDVPVVVAAADQETATRAVEAGATDYVVRDDDPETMSWLAFRVERALGECTLARSHRDRIEQQRVVSEIGTRALTAVDLDSTLDHAASRVRDVLDASSVTIFEGLDDGAFRVAATAGWSASRGHGLAAAGGTQAVETYRTGRSMLVDDFDDDERFEHASDAGPSGPKSGMSTAIGGDDTRWGAIAVHGVARGQFTDDDVLFLENIAAVVGAATERHELKSALSEVLERMDEAVMGFDADWRVTYVNSTAEHGLGMSAAAVLGTRIWDSVPEAAVFREEFERAMERQEPATFEQYYDPLETWYAVRAYPSETGLSVYFTDITEQLEHEVEAEQYGRMLAAVADAVYALDDEGRFAAVNPAFERLTGLDRDHVIGSSTALLTENASATDGSDEAFASTSQGIVELDLRTPGEEVIRVEDHRTPLVVGGEEVGSVGVLRDVTKRHRYERLLATLHERTREMMGATERQAVLRAAVDTCDEVLGDARTELFVFDEADTSLVRVGAAGTGLGDKPVGSGLDRGGVWDAFVSGEVRVVELAPDGGVVDGVERVIAAPLGRHGVLVTGHPGTVAPDEVDVELVNLLSATVEELLDRIDAEAELRERDRRLEAQNEALTRLDRINATIRNINQSLIRAPTRGEALSAVAEHLVDADDYAIVWHAEARDVDETYRPTSDAVHGADTAYADRLGEVASAEPLFPLLEAAVETREIQVIADVLDDPAWADHRGDALSYGFRAIAVIPAVADDRVEALFVVHATGPDAFADDDGLLTDLGETVGYALAATGRADAMLTERRTDVQVQLGGDRLSLSRLARRVGHAVSLGGVIPQSDGSVIAFVASDAEPEDVVAAGGDIATRVRHVSTDDSGSLFELRLPRESLFETLYASEATLRALDATPTQTTLTAEVPERIRVRSFVDALDSNYPGTSLLSRRTADDGTESPQTFAAEMRAAWTSRQHESIRAAHLAGFYEWPRRSTAETLAETFDISAPTYQYHLRAAERKLVERVFE
;
A
#
# COMPACT_ATOMS: atom_id res chain seq x y z
N MET A 1 16.99 33.11 -1.39
CA MET A 1 17.28 34.30 -0.58
C MET A 1 18.77 34.32 -0.26
N SER A 2 19.49 35.34 -0.72
CA SER A 2 20.93 35.50 -0.45
C SER A 2 21.31 36.98 -0.49
N ASP A 3 22.25 37.35 0.37
CA ASP A 3 22.83 38.69 0.40
C ASP A 3 24.10 38.75 -0.46
N ASP A 4 24.61 37.56 -0.80
CA ASP A 4 25.72 37.29 -1.70
C ASP A 4 25.21 37.14 -3.14
N GLY A 5 25.59 38.11 -3.98
CA GLY A 5 25.17 38.18 -5.38
C GLY A 5 25.91 37.24 -6.31
N GLU A 6 27.14 36.82 -5.99
CA GLU A 6 27.88 35.84 -6.79
C GLU A 6 27.32 34.44 -6.54
N PHE A 7 27.08 34.10 -5.28
CA PHE A 7 26.43 32.84 -4.91
C PHE A 7 25.05 32.67 -5.56
N ALA A 8 24.24 33.74 -5.54
CA ALA A 8 22.93 33.74 -6.17
C ALA A 8 22.97 33.52 -7.69
N ALA A 9 23.93 34.14 -8.39
CA ALA A 9 24.10 33.98 -9.83
C ALA A 9 24.59 32.57 -10.20
N SER A 10 25.48 32.00 -9.38
CA SER A 10 25.94 30.62 -9.56
C SER A 10 24.79 29.62 -9.38
N LEU A 11 23.96 29.82 -8.34
CA LEU A 11 22.81 28.95 -8.06
C LEU A 11 21.78 28.98 -9.18
N ASP A 12 21.49 30.18 -9.69
CA ASP A 12 20.59 30.38 -10.81
C ASP A 12 21.06 29.62 -12.06
N SER A 13 22.36 29.64 -12.33
CA SER A 13 22.96 28.89 -13.44
C SER A 13 22.84 27.37 -13.25
N SER A 14 23.08 26.84 -12.04
CA SER A 14 23.00 25.41 -11.76
C SER A 14 21.56 24.90 -11.81
N LEU A 15 20.60 25.62 -11.20
CA LEU A 15 19.18 25.23 -11.19
C LEU A 15 18.53 25.36 -12.57
N SER A 16 18.91 26.38 -13.35
CA SER A 16 18.42 26.55 -14.73
C SER A 16 18.94 25.47 -15.68
N SER A 17 19.96 24.71 -15.29
CA SER A 17 20.54 23.63 -16.11
C SER A 17 19.88 22.26 -15.89
N LEU A 18 19.13 22.08 -14.79
CA LEU A 18 18.50 20.81 -14.42
C LEU A 18 17.23 20.53 -15.22
N ASP A 19 16.34 21.51 -15.35
CA ASP A 19 15.11 21.31 -16.11
C ASP A 19 14.57 22.64 -16.63
N GLY A 20 14.32 22.73 -17.94
CA GLY A 20 14.08 23.99 -18.67
C GLY A 20 12.84 24.79 -18.27
N ALA A 21 12.08 24.33 -17.27
CA ALA A 21 10.88 24.95 -16.73
C ALA A 21 11.09 25.68 -15.39
N THR A 22 12.26 25.56 -14.75
CA THR A 22 12.50 26.14 -13.41
C THR A 22 12.85 27.63 -13.46
N THR A 23 12.03 28.49 -12.86
CA THR A 23 12.33 29.93 -12.73
C THR A 23 12.82 30.29 -11.34
N VAL A 24 14.06 30.75 -11.22
CA VAL A 24 14.64 31.19 -9.94
C VAL A 24 14.37 32.68 -9.70
N ARG A 25 13.90 33.03 -8.50
CA ARG A 25 13.72 34.43 -8.07
C ARG A 25 14.65 34.78 -6.92
N HIS A 26 15.46 35.80 -7.12
CA HIS A 26 16.44 36.21 -6.12
C HIS A 26 15.94 37.37 -5.23
N VAL A 27 16.05 37.19 -3.90
CA VAL A 27 15.67 38.19 -2.89
C VAL A 27 16.78 38.36 -1.87
N ARG A 28 17.09 39.61 -1.50
CA ARG A 28 18.25 40.02 -0.67
C ARG A 28 17.97 40.29 0.79
N THR A 29 16.70 40.28 1.22
CA THR A 29 16.35 40.56 2.62
C THR A 29 15.19 39.67 3.08
N PRO A 30 15.14 39.29 4.37
CA PRO A 30 13.99 38.55 4.92
C PRO A 30 12.65 39.29 4.77
N ALA A 31 12.65 40.62 4.77
CA ALA A 31 11.44 41.42 4.58
C ALA A 31 10.92 41.35 3.13
N ALA A 32 11.82 41.38 2.15
CA ALA A 32 11.46 41.22 0.74
C ALA A 32 11.04 39.77 0.43
N ALA A 33 11.70 38.78 1.03
CA ALA A 33 11.29 37.38 0.93
C ALA A 33 9.88 37.15 1.51
N ARG A 34 9.56 37.77 2.65
CA ARG A 34 8.19 37.75 3.21
C ARG A 34 7.16 38.42 2.28
N ALA A 35 7.51 39.55 1.66
CA ALA A 35 6.61 40.21 0.72
C ALA A 35 6.32 39.34 -0.51
N GLU A 36 7.32 38.65 -1.07
CA GLU A 36 7.14 37.69 -2.15
C GLU A 36 6.26 36.51 -1.73
N LEU A 37 6.54 35.90 -0.58
CA LEU A 37 5.74 34.79 -0.03
C LEU A 37 4.26 35.18 0.16
N VAL A 38 3.96 36.39 0.61
CA VAL A 38 2.58 36.88 0.74
C VAL A 38 1.93 37.16 -0.62
N SER A 39 2.70 37.64 -1.60
CA SER A 39 2.16 38.03 -2.91
C SER A 39 2.02 36.88 -3.90
N ALA A 40 2.79 35.80 -3.74
CA ALA A 40 2.95 34.74 -4.73
C ALA A 40 3.26 33.37 -4.12
N SER A 41 2.75 33.06 -2.91
CA SER A 41 3.00 31.78 -2.22
C SER A 41 2.73 30.55 -3.10
N ALA A 42 1.64 30.56 -3.88
CA ALA A 42 1.24 29.44 -4.74
C ALA A 42 2.20 29.18 -5.92
N ALA A 43 3.07 30.14 -6.26
CA ALA A 43 4.05 30.02 -7.34
C ALA A 43 5.46 29.65 -6.87
N ILE A 44 5.64 29.43 -5.55
CA ILE A 44 6.94 29.13 -4.95
C ILE A 44 6.96 27.66 -4.55
N SER A 45 7.78 26.86 -5.24
CA SER A 45 7.89 25.42 -4.97
C SER A 45 8.98 25.06 -3.96
N CYS A 46 9.98 25.93 -3.76
CA CYS A 46 11.09 25.71 -2.82
C CYS A 46 11.71 27.05 -2.42
N ILE A 47 12.22 27.13 -1.19
CA ILE A 47 12.98 28.28 -0.68
C ILE A 47 14.42 27.84 -0.44
N VAL A 48 15.36 28.42 -1.19
CA VAL A 48 16.80 28.27 -0.89
C VAL A 48 17.27 29.47 -0.09
N LEU A 49 17.94 29.24 1.04
CA LEU A 49 18.37 30.29 1.97
C LEU A 49 19.88 30.22 2.20
N ALA A 50 20.62 31.26 1.80
CA ALA A 50 22.03 31.38 2.15
C ALA A 50 22.16 31.91 3.59
N ALA A 51 22.87 31.18 4.44
CA ALA A 51 23.12 31.52 5.84
C ALA A 51 24.64 31.67 6.12
N PRO A 52 25.05 32.50 7.09
CA PRO A 52 24.19 33.40 7.87
C PRO A 52 23.67 34.56 7.00
N THR A 53 22.46 34.99 7.30
CA THR A 53 21.90 36.20 6.68
C THR A 53 22.52 37.44 7.34
N ALA A 54 22.59 38.58 6.66
CA ALA A 54 23.09 39.83 7.24
C ALA A 54 22.25 40.32 8.43
N ALA A 55 21.01 39.81 8.55
CA ALA A 55 20.14 40.02 9.71
C ALA A 55 20.40 39.05 10.87
N GLY A 56 21.09 37.93 10.64
CA GLY A 56 21.39 36.89 11.63
C GLY A 56 20.15 36.16 12.18
N ASP A 57 19.06 36.10 11.39
CA ASP A 57 17.74 35.63 11.83
C ASP A 57 17.21 34.45 11.00
N GLU A 58 18.12 33.68 10.37
CA GLU A 58 17.78 32.55 9.50
C GLU A 58 16.83 31.54 10.17
N GLY A 59 17.10 31.16 11.43
CA GLY A 59 16.25 30.21 12.15
C GLY A 59 14.85 30.75 12.47
N ALA A 60 14.68 32.06 12.71
CA ALA A 60 13.34 32.60 12.89
C ALA A 60 12.60 32.74 11.56
N PHE A 61 13.31 33.04 10.46
CA PHE A 61 12.71 33.05 9.14
C PHE A 61 12.15 31.67 8.75
N VAL A 62 12.92 30.59 8.95
CA VAL A 62 12.45 29.21 8.68
C VAL A 62 11.20 28.89 9.51
N ARG A 63 11.21 29.19 10.82
CA ARG A 63 10.03 28.99 11.67
C ARG A 63 8.82 29.81 11.24
N ASP A 64 9.03 31.05 10.81
CA ASP A 64 7.95 31.93 10.35
C ASP A 64 7.28 31.44 9.07
N VAL A 65 8.03 30.85 8.13
CA VAL A 65 7.48 30.27 6.89
C VAL A 65 6.43 29.21 7.23
N TYR A 66 6.78 28.25 8.08
CA TYR A 66 5.85 27.19 8.48
C TYR A 66 4.75 27.68 9.43
N ALA A 67 5.01 28.66 10.29
CA ALA A 67 3.99 29.26 11.16
C ALA A 67 2.89 29.99 10.36
N GLN A 68 3.19 30.45 9.14
CA GLN A 68 2.22 31.05 8.21
C GLN A 68 1.45 29.99 7.38
N GLY A 69 1.70 28.70 7.61
CA GLY A 69 1.05 27.61 6.87
C GLY A 69 1.58 27.44 5.45
N ILE A 70 2.76 27.98 5.14
CA ILE A 70 3.39 27.84 3.82
C ILE A 70 4.17 26.52 3.82
N ASP A 71 3.58 25.49 3.22
CA ASP A 71 4.12 24.13 3.22
C ASP A 71 5.11 23.89 2.07
N VAL A 72 6.16 24.71 1.98
CA VAL A 72 7.20 24.63 0.93
C VAL A 72 8.54 24.20 1.55
N PRO A 73 9.32 23.34 0.86
CA PRO A 73 10.61 22.92 1.37
C PRO A 73 11.57 24.11 1.49
N VAL A 74 12.32 24.15 2.59
CA VAL A 74 13.35 25.17 2.85
C VAL A 74 14.71 24.50 2.91
N VAL A 75 15.56 24.78 1.90
CA VAL A 75 16.93 24.27 1.81
C VAL A 75 17.92 25.36 2.20
N VAL A 76 18.78 25.10 3.18
CA VAL A 76 19.69 26.12 3.73
C VAL A 76 21.13 25.91 3.27
N ALA A 77 21.69 26.86 2.53
CA ALA A 77 23.11 26.91 2.21
C ALA A 77 23.88 27.63 3.33
N ALA A 78 24.29 26.87 4.35
CA ALA A 78 24.98 27.33 5.55
C ALA A 78 26.45 27.65 5.29
N ALA A 79 27.03 28.65 5.96
CA ALA A 79 28.46 28.96 5.84
C ALA A 79 29.37 28.00 6.61
N ASP A 80 28.81 27.29 7.60
CA ASP A 80 29.52 26.37 8.46
C ASP A 80 28.54 25.33 9.06
N GLN A 81 29.10 24.28 9.65
CA GLN A 81 28.33 23.17 10.22
C GLN A 81 27.46 23.60 11.42
N GLU A 82 27.86 24.64 12.15
CA GLU A 82 27.10 25.17 13.28
C GLU A 82 25.80 25.84 12.79
N THR A 83 25.90 26.61 11.72
CA THR A 83 24.78 27.29 11.05
C THR A 83 23.82 26.28 10.42
N ALA A 84 24.35 25.23 9.81
CA ALA A 84 23.56 24.11 9.29
C ALA A 84 22.73 23.43 10.39
N THR A 85 23.35 23.12 11.53
CA THR A 85 22.69 22.46 12.66
C THR A 85 21.51 23.31 13.17
N ARG A 86 21.72 24.62 13.34
CA ARG A 86 20.65 25.55 13.78
C ARG A 86 19.51 25.67 12.77
N ALA A 87 19.79 25.54 11.48
CA ALA A 87 18.78 25.58 10.43
C ALA A 87 17.85 24.36 10.50
N VAL A 88 18.41 23.16 10.71
CA VAL A 88 17.63 21.93 10.90
C VAL A 88 16.78 22.01 12.17
N GLU A 89 17.34 22.50 13.29
CA GLU A 89 16.59 22.73 14.54
C GLU A 89 15.43 23.73 14.37
N ALA A 90 15.53 24.63 13.38
CA ALA A 90 14.48 25.59 13.04
C ALA A 90 13.40 25.02 12.10
N GLY A 91 13.56 23.78 11.60
CA GLY A 91 12.62 23.12 10.70
C GLY A 91 13.01 23.17 9.22
N ALA A 92 14.26 23.49 8.87
CA ALA A 92 14.71 23.42 7.48
C ALA A 92 14.54 21.98 6.96
N THR A 93 14.03 21.86 5.73
CA THR A 93 13.83 20.56 5.08
C THR A 93 15.16 19.89 4.78
N ASP A 94 16.15 20.70 4.37
CA ASP A 94 17.48 20.22 4.08
C ASP A 94 18.53 21.35 4.20
N TYR A 95 19.82 21.02 4.13
CA TYR A 95 20.90 22.00 4.14
C TYR A 95 22.15 21.55 3.37
N VAL A 96 23.00 22.53 3.04
CA VAL A 96 24.33 22.38 2.44
C VAL A 96 25.32 23.28 3.16
N VAL A 97 26.51 22.78 3.49
CA VAL A 97 27.60 23.66 3.97
C VAL A 97 28.35 24.18 2.75
N ARG A 98 28.41 25.51 2.61
CA ARG A 98 29.11 26.21 1.54
C ARG A 98 30.61 26.11 1.77
N ASP A 99 31.34 25.70 0.74
CA ASP A 99 32.79 25.82 0.64
C ASP A 99 33.16 26.52 -0.68
N ASP A 100 34.47 26.66 -0.94
CA ASP A 100 34.97 27.28 -2.17
C ASP A 100 34.99 26.30 -3.37
N ASP A 101 34.36 25.12 -3.25
CA ASP A 101 34.35 24.07 -4.28
C ASP A 101 33.23 24.33 -5.31
N PRO A 102 33.54 24.39 -6.62
CA PRO A 102 32.53 24.43 -7.66
C PRO A 102 31.46 23.33 -7.58
N GLU A 103 31.78 22.15 -7.02
CA GLU A 103 30.84 21.02 -6.89
C GLU A 103 29.71 21.27 -5.88
N THR A 104 29.92 22.14 -4.89
CA THR A 104 28.93 22.47 -3.86
C THR A 104 27.65 23.09 -4.42
N MET A 105 27.75 23.76 -5.58
CA MET A 105 26.59 24.29 -6.30
C MET A 105 25.76 23.19 -6.95
N SER A 106 26.40 22.15 -7.50
CA SER A 106 25.71 20.98 -8.05
C SER A 106 25.01 20.20 -6.93
N TRP A 107 25.64 20.09 -5.76
CA TRP A 107 25.05 19.42 -4.60
C TRP A 107 23.83 20.17 -4.06
N LEU A 108 23.92 21.51 -3.96
CA LEU A 108 22.77 22.32 -3.58
C LEU A 108 21.61 22.19 -4.56
N ALA A 109 21.90 22.10 -5.86
CA ALA A 109 20.88 21.87 -6.87
C ALA A 109 20.20 20.50 -6.71
N PHE A 110 20.98 19.43 -6.49
CA PHE A 110 20.47 18.09 -6.20
C PHE A 110 19.60 18.04 -4.93
N ARG A 111 20.02 18.67 -3.83
CA ARG A 111 19.24 18.71 -2.58
C ARG A 111 17.91 19.46 -2.76
N VAL A 112 17.90 20.51 -3.58
CA VAL A 112 16.67 21.22 -3.95
C VAL A 112 15.72 20.32 -4.73
N GLU A 113 16.22 19.57 -5.71
CA GLU A 113 15.43 18.65 -6.53
C GLU A 113 14.82 17.51 -5.68
N ARG A 114 15.63 16.90 -4.82
CA ARG A 114 15.16 15.89 -3.86
C ARG A 114 14.08 16.44 -2.94
N ALA A 115 14.30 17.63 -2.35
CA ALA A 115 13.33 18.24 -1.45
C ALA A 115 12.01 18.59 -2.16
N LEU A 116 12.07 18.97 -3.45
CA LEU A 116 10.90 19.15 -4.30
C LEU A 116 10.16 17.83 -4.53
N GLY A 117 10.87 16.76 -4.85
CA GLY A 117 10.30 15.42 -5.04
C GLY A 117 9.58 14.90 -3.79
N GLU A 118 10.26 14.93 -2.64
CA GLU A 118 9.68 14.49 -1.35
C GLU A 118 8.44 15.31 -0.97
N CYS A 119 8.47 16.62 -1.18
CA CYS A 119 7.32 17.48 -0.84
C CYS A 119 6.15 17.27 -1.82
N THR A 120 6.43 17.07 -3.11
CA THR A 120 5.39 16.78 -4.12
C THR A 120 4.70 15.46 -3.83
N LEU A 121 5.49 14.42 -3.51
CA LEU A 121 4.97 13.12 -3.12
C LEU A 121 4.11 13.21 -1.85
N ALA A 122 4.62 13.89 -0.81
CA ALA A 122 3.88 14.08 0.44
C ALA A 122 2.57 14.86 0.27
N ARG A 123 2.54 15.87 -0.60
CA ARG A 123 1.31 16.59 -0.97
C ARG A 123 0.32 15.68 -1.69
N SER A 124 0.77 14.96 -2.73
CA SER A 124 -0.07 13.99 -3.45
C SER A 124 -0.67 12.93 -2.51
N HIS A 125 0.10 12.41 -1.56
CA HIS A 125 -0.43 11.49 -0.54
C HIS A 125 -1.48 12.14 0.36
N ARG A 126 -1.26 13.39 0.82
CA ARG A 126 -2.22 14.11 1.65
C ARG A 126 -3.52 14.39 0.90
N ASP A 127 -3.41 14.80 -0.35
CA ASP A 127 -4.55 15.08 -1.23
C ASP A 127 -5.34 13.79 -1.47
N ARG A 128 -4.67 12.65 -1.71
CA ARG A 128 -5.31 11.33 -1.84
C ARG A 128 -6.08 10.92 -0.57
N ILE A 129 -5.52 11.16 0.62
CA ILE A 129 -6.20 10.85 1.89
C ILE A 129 -7.47 11.70 2.05
N GLU A 130 -7.41 13.01 1.78
CA GLU A 130 -8.59 13.87 1.88
C GLU A 130 -9.64 13.53 0.81
N GLN A 131 -9.21 13.24 -0.43
CA GLN A 131 -10.08 12.73 -1.50
C GLN A 131 -10.84 11.46 -1.04
N GLN A 132 -10.14 10.47 -0.49
CA GLN A 132 -10.77 9.24 0.00
C GLN A 132 -11.71 9.49 1.19
N ARG A 133 -11.38 10.43 2.07
CA ARG A 133 -12.25 10.87 3.17
C ARG A 133 -13.55 11.46 2.64
N VAL A 134 -13.49 12.29 1.59
CA VAL A 134 -14.67 12.90 0.96
C VAL A 134 -15.54 11.88 0.23
N VAL A 135 -14.95 10.90 -0.46
CA VAL A 135 -15.72 9.78 -1.06
C VAL A 135 -16.51 9.03 0.01
N SER A 136 -15.87 8.69 1.14
CA SER A 136 -16.52 8.01 2.25
C SER A 136 -17.60 8.87 2.93
N GLU A 137 -17.34 10.17 3.10
CA GLU A 137 -18.29 11.14 3.65
C GLU A 137 -19.57 11.24 2.79
N ILE A 138 -19.39 11.43 1.49
CA ILE A 138 -20.51 11.51 0.52
C ILE A 138 -21.24 10.17 0.46
N GLY A 139 -20.52 9.04 0.43
CA GLY A 139 -21.11 7.71 0.42
C GLY A 139 -21.98 7.41 1.66
N THR A 140 -21.51 7.78 2.84
CA THR A 140 -22.29 7.62 4.08
C THR A 140 -23.57 8.47 4.05
N ARG A 141 -23.46 9.70 3.52
CA ARG A 141 -24.61 10.59 3.38
C ARG A 141 -25.60 10.08 2.32
N ALA A 142 -25.11 9.60 1.18
CA ALA A 142 -25.91 8.99 0.12
C ALA A 142 -26.75 7.80 0.64
N LEU A 143 -26.21 6.98 1.54
CA LEU A 143 -26.93 5.85 2.14
C LEU A 143 -28.01 6.26 3.15
N THR A 144 -27.85 7.42 3.80
CA THR A 144 -28.70 7.86 4.93
C THR A 144 -29.63 9.02 4.58
N ALA A 145 -29.39 9.72 3.46
CA ALA A 145 -30.15 10.89 3.07
C ALA A 145 -31.58 10.56 2.66
N VAL A 146 -32.52 11.38 3.13
CA VAL A 146 -33.94 11.35 2.72
C VAL A 146 -34.16 12.18 1.46
N ASP A 147 -33.29 13.17 1.23
CA ASP A 147 -33.39 14.15 0.14
C ASP A 147 -32.16 14.06 -0.78
N LEU A 148 -32.44 13.83 -2.07
CA LEU A 148 -31.42 13.67 -3.10
C LEU A 148 -30.73 15.01 -3.40
N ASP A 149 -31.49 16.10 -3.51
CA ASP A 149 -30.97 17.43 -3.85
C ASP A 149 -29.93 17.89 -2.82
N SER A 150 -30.22 17.76 -1.52
CA SER A 150 -29.24 18.07 -0.47
C SER A 150 -27.95 17.22 -0.57
N THR A 151 -28.03 16.01 -1.09
CA THR A 151 -26.86 15.13 -1.25
C THR A 151 -26.01 15.57 -2.43
N LEU A 152 -26.66 15.92 -3.55
CA LEU A 152 -26.00 16.43 -4.75
C LEU A 152 -25.31 17.78 -4.49
N ASP A 153 -25.97 18.70 -3.78
CA ASP A 153 -25.39 19.99 -3.39
C ASP A 153 -24.17 19.82 -2.48
N HIS A 154 -24.24 18.89 -1.53
CA HIS A 154 -23.12 18.59 -0.65
C HIS A 154 -21.94 17.99 -1.42
N ALA A 155 -22.20 17.05 -2.33
CA ALA A 155 -21.19 16.46 -3.19
C ALA A 155 -20.50 17.53 -4.05
N ALA A 156 -21.28 18.38 -4.74
CA ALA A 156 -20.74 19.47 -5.55
C ALA A 156 -19.86 20.43 -4.74
N SER A 157 -20.28 20.80 -3.52
CA SER A 157 -19.49 21.67 -2.64
C SER A 157 -18.20 21.00 -2.18
N ARG A 158 -18.24 19.74 -1.73
CA ARG A 158 -17.06 19.05 -1.20
C ARG A 158 -16.04 18.75 -2.29
N VAL A 159 -16.48 18.31 -3.47
CA VAL A 159 -15.61 18.11 -4.64
C VAL A 159 -14.91 19.40 -5.02
N ARG A 160 -15.63 20.53 -5.02
CA ARG A 160 -15.05 21.83 -5.32
C ARG A 160 -13.93 22.19 -4.33
N ASP A 161 -14.19 22.02 -3.03
CA ASP A 161 -13.26 22.41 -1.98
C ASP A 161 -12.01 21.52 -1.94
N VAL A 162 -12.14 20.21 -2.21
CA VAL A 162 -10.99 19.27 -2.24
C VAL A 162 -10.09 19.49 -3.44
N LEU A 163 -10.68 19.76 -4.61
CA LEU A 163 -9.92 19.93 -5.86
C LEU A 163 -9.47 21.38 -6.11
N ASP A 164 -9.72 22.28 -5.15
CA ASP A 164 -9.57 23.73 -5.32
C ASP A 164 -10.17 24.24 -6.65
N ALA A 165 -11.31 23.66 -7.03
CA ALA A 165 -11.93 23.94 -8.32
C ALA A 165 -12.70 25.26 -8.28
N SER A 166 -12.72 25.97 -9.40
CA SER A 166 -13.49 27.22 -9.51
C SER A 166 -14.99 26.96 -9.62
N SER A 167 -15.38 25.82 -10.21
CA SER A 167 -16.77 25.38 -10.22
C SER A 167 -16.90 23.87 -10.35
N VAL A 168 -17.96 23.32 -9.75
CA VAL A 168 -18.44 21.96 -9.94
C VAL A 168 -19.92 22.02 -10.27
N THR A 169 -20.35 21.31 -11.30
CA THR A 169 -21.75 21.24 -11.72
C THR A 169 -22.14 19.80 -11.98
N ILE A 170 -23.24 19.38 -11.38
CA ILE A 170 -23.88 18.08 -11.61
C ILE A 170 -25.06 18.31 -12.55
N PHE A 171 -25.05 17.61 -13.68
CA PHE A 171 -26.09 17.65 -14.70
C PHE A 171 -26.91 16.37 -14.66
N GLU A 172 -28.22 16.50 -14.66
CA GLU A 172 -29.17 15.41 -14.90
C GLU A 172 -29.51 15.38 -16.40
N GLY A 173 -29.49 14.19 -17.00
CA GLY A 173 -29.94 13.97 -18.38
C GLY A 173 -31.46 13.85 -18.47
N LEU A 174 -32.07 14.47 -19.49
CA LEU A 174 -33.50 14.38 -19.78
C LEU A 174 -33.74 13.57 -21.07
N ASP A 175 -34.94 12.99 -21.20
CA ASP A 175 -35.33 12.12 -22.34
C ASP A 175 -35.21 12.78 -23.73
N ASP A 176 -35.28 14.10 -23.80
CA ASP A 176 -35.15 14.87 -25.04
C ASP A 176 -33.69 15.20 -25.42
N GLY A 177 -32.73 14.67 -24.66
CA GLY A 177 -31.30 14.93 -24.81
C GLY A 177 -30.87 16.30 -24.26
N ALA A 178 -31.75 17.01 -23.55
CA ALA A 178 -31.40 18.20 -22.79
C ALA A 178 -30.84 17.83 -21.41
N PHE A 179 -30.19 18.80 -20.77
CA PHE A 179 -29.65 18.63 -19.41
C PHE A 179 -30.16 19.70 -18.47
N ARG A 180 -30.51 19.29 -17.26
CA ARG A 180 -30.87 20.16 -16.14
C ARG A 180 -29.70 20.23 -15.16
N VAL A 181 -29.44 21.41 -14.58
CA VAL A 181 -28.54 21.50 -13.43
C VAL A 181 -29.24 20.90 -12.22
N ALA A 182 -28.68 19.80 -11.72
CA ALA A 182 -29.15 19.14 -10.51
C ALA A 182 -28.50 19.74 -9.26
N ALA A 183 -27.21 20.05 -9.31
CA ALA A 183 -26.49 20.75 -8.23
C ALA A 183 -25.31 21.54 -8.78
N THR A 184 -24.92 22.60 -8.07
CA THR A 184 -23.76 23.38 -8.48
C THR A 184 -23.08 24.13 -7.33
N ALA A 185 -21.75 24.18 -7.38
CA ALA A 185 -20.92 24.95 -6.46
C ALA A 185 -19.92 25.80 -7.25
N GLY A 186 -19.79 27.10 -6.91
CA GLY A 186 -18.87 28.02 -7.60
C GLY A 186 -19.60 29.00 -8.53
N TRP A 187 -19.05 29.25 -9.73
CA TRP A 187 -19.46 30.31 -10.67
C TRP A 187 -20.93 30.30 -11.12
N SER A 188 -21.67 29.24 -10.81
CA SER A 188 -23.04 28.98 -11.21
C SER A 188 -24.07 29.04 -10.07
N ALA A 189 -23.69 29.30 -8.81
CA ALA A 189 -24.63 29.40 -7.68
C ALA A 189 -25.64 30.58 -7.80
N SER A 190 -25.51 31.44 -8.81
CA SER A 190 -26.40 32.59 -9.09
C SER A 190 -27.44 32.35 -10.20
N ARG A 191 -27.41 31.21 -10.89
CA ARG A 191 -28.43 30.82 -11.89
C ARG A 191 -29.12 29.55 -11.39
N GLY A 192 -30.34 29.67 -10.89
CA GLY A 192 -31.09 28.55 -10.32
C GLY A 192 -31.31 27.37 -11.28
N HIS A 193 -31.71 26.22 -10.73
CA HIS A 193 -32.11 24.99 -11.42
C HIS A 193 -32.84 25.27 -12.75
N GLY A 194 -32.16 25.10 -13.87
CA GLY A 194 -32.69 25.35 -15.22
C GLY A 194 -32.00 24.48 -16.26
N LEU A 195 -32.56 24.42 -17.47
CA LEU A 195 -31.92 23.78 -18.64
C LEU A 195 -30.57 24.45 -18.90
N ALA A 196 -29.48 23.68 -18.93
CA ALA A 196 -28.12 24.26 -18.89
C ALA A 196 -27.16 23.86 -20.01
N ALA A 197 -27.36 22.75 -20.72
CA ALA A 197 -26.42 22.35 -21.77
C ALA A 197 -27.08 22.21 -23.14
N ALA A 198 -26.55 22.94 -24.13
CA ALA A 198 -26.74 22.66 -25.54
C ALA A 198 -25.67 21.65 -26.01
N GLY A 199 -25.92 20.97 -27.13
CA GLY A 199 -24.97 19.97 -27.66
C GLY A 199 -23.60 20.57 -27.97
N GLY A 200 -22.53 19.83 -27.66
CA GLY A 200 -21.14 20.21 -27.97
C GLY A 200 -20.26 20.57 -26.77
N THR A 201 -20.78 20.59 -25.54
CA THR A 201 -19.98 20.84 -24.33
C THR A 201 -19.33 19.57 -23.76
N GLN A 202 -18.27 19.73 -22.95
CA GLN A 202 -17.53 18.63 -22.32
C GLN A 202 -18.46 17.66 -21.56
N ALA A 203 -19.36 18.17 -20.71
CA ALA A 203 -20.29 17.36 -19.93
C ALA A 203 -21.27 16.55 -20.80
N VAL A 204 -21.75 17.12 -21.91
CA VAL A 204 -22.66 16.44 -22.83
C VAL A 204 -21.95 15.31 -23.56
N GLU A 205 -20.71 15.54 -23.98
CA GLU A 205 -19.93 14.52 -24.67
C GLU A 205 -19.52 13.38 -23.72
N THR A 206 -19.14 13.71 -22.48
CA THR A 206 -18.94 12.73 -21.41
C THR A 206 -20.19 11.88 -21.19
N TYR A 207 -21.37 12.50 -21.04
CA TYR A 207 -22.62 11.75 -20.90
C TYR A 207 -22.87 10.82 -22.09
N ARG A 208 -22.70 11.30 -23.33
CA ARG A 208 -22.95 10.50 -24.54
C ARG A 208 -21.98 9.35 -24.72
N THR A 209 -20.71 9.56 -24.44
CA THR A 209 -19.65 8.56 -24.65
C THR A 209 -19.46 7.63 -23.47
N GLY A 210 -19.88 8.05 -22.26
CA GLY A 210 -19.61 7.35 -21.01
C GLY A 210 -18.15 7.45 -20.55
N ARG A 211 -17.30 8.18 -21.30
CA ARG A 211 -15.87 8.29 -21.00
C ARG A 211 -15.59 9.57 -20.22
N SER A 212 -14.81 9.42 -19.15
CA SER A 212 -14.24 10.56 -18.45
C SER A 212 -13.34 11.37 -19.39
N MET A 213 -13.37 12.69 -19.25
CA MET A 213 -12.65 13.61 -20.11
C MET A 213 -11.84 14.59 -19.28
N LEU A 214 -10.56 14.73 -19.60
CA LEU A 214 -9.68 15.76 -19.06
C LEU A 214 -9.32 16.76 -20.17
N VAL A 215 -9.32 18.04 -19.81
CA VAL A 215 -8.96 19.17 -20.69
C VAL A 215 -7.98 20.06 -19.96
N ASP A 216 -6.73 20.07 -20.43
CA ASP A 216 -5.65 20.89 -19.87
C ASP A 216 -5.81 22.37 -20.20
N ASP A 217 -6.26 22.68 -21.43
CA ASP A 217 -6.49 24.04 -21.88
C ASP A 217 -7.69 24.13 -22.84
N PHE A 218 -8.79 24.70 -22.37
CA PHE A 218 -9.98 24.94 -23.19
C PHE A 218 -9.74 25.92 -24.33
N ASP A 219 -8.72 26.79 -24.28
CA ASP A 219 -8.44 27.70 -25.39
C ASP A 219 -7.82 26.96 -26.59
N ASP A 220 -7.17 25.82 -26.35
CA ASP A 220 -6.44 25.03 -27.36
C ASP A 220 -7.14 23.70 -27.72
N ASP A 221 -8.27 23.36 -27.09
CA ASP A 221 -9.00 22.10 -27.31
C ASP A 221 -10.21 22.27 -28.24
N GLU A 222 -10.09 21.79 -29.49
CA GLU A 222 -11.14 21.87 -30.53
C GLU A 222 -12.30 20.89 -30.33
N ARG A 223 -12.24 19.97 -29.35
CA ARG A 223 -13.26 18.92 -29.16
C ARG A 223 -14.60 19.45 -28.66
N PHE A 224 -14.63 20.65 -28.07
CA PHE A 224 -15.80 21.19 -27.38
C PHE A 224 -16.17 22.60 -27.86
N GLU A 225 -17.47 22.87 -28.01
CA GLU A 225 -17.95 24.22 -28.31
C GLU A 225 -17.76 25.14 -27.09
N HIS A 226 -16.90 26.14 -27.24
CA HIS A 226 -16.64 27.11 -26.18
C HIS A 226 -17.89 27.93 -25.88
N ALA A 227 -18.19 28.13 -24.61
CA ALA A 227 -19.05 29.24 -24.18
C ALA A 227 -18.31 30.56 -24.44
N SER A 228 -18.38 31.05 -25.68
CA SER A 228 -17.78 32.32 -26.15
C SER A 228 -18.22 33.55 -25.35
N ASP A 229 -19.20 33.41 -24.44
CA ASP A 229 -19.72 34.42 -23.53
C ASP A 229 -19.07 34.45 -22.13
N ALA A 230 -18.14 33.55 -21.79
CA ALA A 230 -17.58 33.46 -20.42
C ALA A 230 -16.57 34.59 -20.07
N GLY A 231 -16.11 35.36 -21.06
CA GLY A 231 -15.14 36.44 -20.87
C GLY A 231 -13.73 35.94 -20.47
N PRO A 232 -12.79 36.85 -20.15
CA PRO A 232 -11.41 36.50 -19.75
C PRO A 232 -11.31 35.73 -18.41
N SER A 233 -12.44 35.53 -17.72
CA SER A 233 -12.57 34.79 -16.46
C SER A 233 -13.39 33.51 -16.63
N GLY A 234 -13.44 32.92 -17.83
CA GLY A 234 -14.05 31.61 -18.09
C GLY A 234 -13.15 30.43 -17.70
N PRO A 235 -13.65 29.18 -17.80
CA PRO A 235 -12.88 27.99 -17.45
C PRO A 235 -11.67 27.86 -18.38
N LYS A 236 -10.51 27.53 -17.81
CA LYS A 236 -9.26 27.30 -18.56
C LYS A 236 -8.87 25.84 -18.64
N SER A 237 -9.20 25.06 -17.63
CA SER A 237 -9.08 23.60 -17.63
C SER A 237 -10.34 22.98 -17.04
N GLY A 238 -10.55 21.70 -17.29
CA GLY A 238 -11.72 21.01 -16.75
C GLY A 238 -11.68 19.51 -16.91
N MET A 239 -12.47 18.84 -16.08
CA MET A 239 -12.69 17.41 -16.17
C MET A 239 -14.17 17.08 -16.02
N SER A 240 -14.63 16.00 -16.63
CA SER A 240 -15.99 15.50 -16.44
C SER A 240 -16.05 13.99 -16.51
N THR A 241 -16.98 13.42 -15.75
CA THR A 241 -17.28 11.98 -15.78
C THR A 241 -18.80 11.75 -15.76
N ALA A 242 -19.24 10.60 -16.27
CA ALA A 242 -20.64 10.22 -16.33
C ALA A 242 -21.10 9.68 -14.97
N ILE A 243 -22.37 9.88 -14.66
CA ILE A 243 -23.02 9.39 -13.43
C ILE A 243 -24.02 8.30 -13.83
N GLY A 244 -23.90 7.13 -13.21
CA GLY A 244 -24.69 5.92 -13.54
C GLY A 244 -23.88 4.89 -14.32
N GLY A 245 -24.44 3.68 -14.47
CA GLY A 245 -23.79 2.57 -15.19
C GLY A 245 -23.92 2.68 -16.70
N ASP A 246 -23.22 1.80 -17.44
CA ASP A 246 -23.17 1.85 -18.91
C ASP A 246 -24.54 1.77 -19.59
N ASP A 247 -25.45 0.97 -19.03
CA ASP A 247 -26.81 0.74 -19.52
C ASP A 247 -27.82 1.82 -19.11
N THR A 248 -27.58 2.52 -18.00
CA THR A 248 -28.47 3.55 -17.43
C THR A 248 -27.65 4.70 -16.86
N ARG A 249 -27.30 5.65 -17.74
CA ARG A 249 -26.65 6.91 -17.36
C ARG A 249 -27.69 7.91 -16.88
N TRP A 250 -27.56 8.34 -15.63
CA TRP A 250 -28.42 9.36 -15.03
C TRP A 250 -27.99 10.78 -15.42
N GLY A 251 -26.67 11.02 -15.50
CA GLY A 251 -26.16 12.38 -15.68
C GLY A 251 -24.66 12.48 -15.87
N ALA A 252 -24.10 13.66 -15.65
CA ALA A 252 -22.66 13.89 -15.68
C ALA A 252 -22.24 14.93 -14.62
N ILE A 253 -21.05 14.78 -14.05
CA ILE A 253 -20.43 15.79 -13.19
C ILE A 253 -19.29 16.44 -13.96
N ALA A 254 -19.21 17.77 -13.90
CA ALA A 254 -18.15 18.56 -14.53
C ALA A 254 -17.50 19.52 -13.54
N VAL A 255 -16.17 19.54 -13.55
CA VAL A 255 -15.31 20.33 -12.69
C VAL A 255 -14.47 21.25 -13.57
N HIS A 256 -14.38 22.53 -13.21
CA HIS A 256 -13.62 23.50 -14.00
C HIS A 256 -12.68 24.35 -13.13
N GLY A 257 -11.51 24.63 -13.68
CA GLY A 257 -10.43 25.42 -13.10
C GLY A 257 -10.13 26.69 -13.89
N VAL A 258 -9.41 27.61 -13.25
CA VAL A 258 -8.91 28.87 -13.85
C VAL A 258 -7.46 28.78 -14.32
N ALA A 259 -6.71 27.79 -13.85
CA ALA A 259 -5.35 27.53 -14.27
C ALA A 259 -5.33 26.47 -15.38
N ARG A 260 -4.35 26.56 -16.29
CA ARG A 260 -4.10 25.52 -17.30
C ARG A 260 -3.48 24.29 -16.63
N GLY A 261 -3.86 23.09 -17.05
CA GLY A 261 -3.36 21.83 -16.51
C GLY A 261 -3.54 21.69 -15.00
N GLN A 262 -4.63 22.24 -14.44
CA GLN A 262 -4.88 22.25 -13.00
C GLN A 262 -5.19 20.86 -12.44
N PHE A 263 -5.72 19.96 -13.28
CA PHE A 263 -6.22 18.66 -12.89
C PHE A 263 -5.38 17.54 -13.49
N THR A 264 -5.26 16.45 -12.75
CA THR A 264 -4.46 15.27 -13.11
C THR A 264 -5.35 14.05 -13.40
N ASP A 265 -4.77 12.98 -13.94
CA ASP A 265 -5.49 11.70 -14.11
C ASP A 265 -5.97 11.11 -12.77
N ASP A 266 -5.21 11.30 -11.69
CA ASP A 266 -5.63 10.88 -10.34
C ASP A 266 -6.90 11.63 -9.88
N ASP A 267 -7.04 12.90 -10.25
CA ASP A 267 -8.25 13.69 -9.94
C ASP A 267 -9.47 13.21 -10.74
N VAL A 268 -9.26 12.70 -11.95
CA VAL A 268 -10.32 12.07 -12.76
C VAL A 268 -10.81 10.79 -12.07
N LEU A 269 -9.91 9.94 -11.58
CA LEU A 269 -10.27 8.73 -10.81
C LEU A 269 -11.04 9.09 -9.53
N PHE A 270 -10.63 10.15 -8.83
CA PHE A 270 -11.39 10.66 -7.69
C PHE A 270 -12.81 11.08 -8.11
N LEU A 271 -12.95 11.82 -9.21
CA LEU A 271 -14.25 12.26 -9.71
C LEU A 271 -15.14 11.09 -10.15
N GLU A 272 -14.58 10.05 -10.76
CA GLU A 272 -15.26 8.81 -11.12
C GLU A 272 -15.83 8.10 -9.88
N ASN A 273 -15.06 8.02 -8.80
CA ASN A 273 -15.55 7.44 -7.54
C ASN A 273 -16.71 8.26 -6.96
N ILE A 274 -16.65 9.59 -7.04
CA ILE A 274 -17.77 10.44 -6.63
C ILE A 274 -18.99 10.20 -7.51
N ALA A 275 -18.81 10.12 -8.82
CA ALA A 275 -19.91 9.88 -9.75
C ALA A 275 -20.55 8.50 -9.55
N ALA A 276 -19.76 7.47 -9.23
CA ALA A 276 -20.27 6.15 -8.86
C ALA A 276 -21.15 6.22 -7.59
N VAL A 277 -20.67 6.90 -6.54
CA VAL A 277 -21.43 7.08 -5.30
C VAL A 277 -22.72 7.87 -5.53
N VAL A 278 -22.65 8.95 -6.31
CA VAL A 278 -23.82 9.76 -6.66
C VAL A 278 -24.80 8.95 -7.50
N GLY A 279 -24.32 8.16 -8.46
CA GLY A 279 -25.13 7.28 -9.29
C GLY A 279 -25.92 6.25 -8.48
N ALA A 280 -25.28 5.63 -7.48
CA ALA A 280 -25.97 4.72 -6.57
C ALA A 280 -27.04 5.43 -5.72
N ALA A 281 -26.81 6.68 -5.31
CA ALA A 281 -27.80 7.49 -4.60
C ALA A 281 -29.00 7.84 -5.49
N THR A 282 -28.77 8.21 -6.75
CA THR A 282 -29.84 8.56 -7.69
C THR A 282 -30.70 7.34 -8.04
N GLU A 283 -30.08 6.19 -8.33
CA GLU A 283 -30.79 4.94 -8.63
C GLU A 283 -31.69 4.49 -7.46
N ARG A 284 -31.17 4.56 -6.23
CA ARG A 284 -31.95 4.27 -5.02
C ARG A 284 -33.16 5.20 -4.87
N HIS A 285 -33.00 6.48 -5.21
CA HIS A 285 -34.07 7.47 -5.14
C HIS A 285 -35.14 7.23 -6.23
N GLU A 286 -34.72 6.89 -7.44
CA GLU A 286 -35.60 6.53 -8.55
C GLU A 286 -36.42 5.27 -8.25
N LEU A 287 -35.78 4.22 -7.72
CA LEU A 287 -36.46 2.97 -7.35
C LEU A 287 -37.54 3.21 -6.29
N LYS A 288 -37.24 4.05 -5.29
CA LYS A 288 -38.19 4.42 -4.23
C LYS A 288 -39.37 5.24 -4.77
N SER A 289 -39.11 6.12 -5.73
CA SER A 289 -40.14 6.95 -6.38
C SER A 289 -41.04 6.11 -7.28
N ALA A 290 -40.44 5.21 -8.09
CA ALA A 290 -41.17 4.29 -8.95
C ALA A 290 -42.09 3.35 -8.15
N LEU A 291 -41.63 2.82 -7.00
CA LEU A 291 -42.48 2.02 -6.11
C LEU A 291 -43.69 2.82 -5.59
N SER A 292 -43.47 4.08 -5.23
CA SER A 292 -44.55 4.97 -4.77
C SER A 292 -45.56 5.26 -5.89
N GLU A 293 -45.09 5.47 -7.12
CA GLU A 293 -45.96 5.72 -8.29
C GLU A 293 -46.80 4.49 -8.67
N VAL A 294 -46.24 3.28 -8.57
CA VAL A 294 -46.99 2.04 -8.78
C VAL A 294 -48.12 1.90 -7.75
N LEU A 295 -47.83 2.12 -6.47
CA LEU A 295 -48.83 2.07 -5.40
C LEU A 295 -49.90 3.17 -5.55
N GLU A 296 -49.53 4.32 -6.10
CA GLU A 296 -50.42 5.43 -6.39
C GLU A 296 -51.40 5.14 -7.53
N ARG A 297 -51.01 4.26 -8.47
CA ARG A 297 -51.83 3.86 -9.61
C ARG A 297 -52.67 2.60 -9.36
N MET A 298 -52.64 2.04 -8.15
CA MET A 298 -53.45 0.87 -7.81
C MET A 298 -54.93 1.26 -7.61
N ASP A 299 -55.83 0.48 -8.21
CA ASP A 299 -57.28 0.64 -8.07
C ASP A 299 -57.78 0.24 -6.67
N GLU A 300 -56.93 -0.39 -5.84
CA GLU A 300 -57.22 -0.75 -4.44
C GLU A 300 -56.67 0.31 -3.48
N ALA A 301 -57.40 0.59 -2.40
CA ALA A 301 -56.97 1.55 -1.41
C ALA A 301 -55.86 0.95 -0.53
N VAL A 302 -54.72 1.64 -0.43
CA VAL A 302 -53.53 1.18 0.32
C VAL A 302 -53.15 2.19 1.40
N MET A 303 -52.94 1.68 2.62
CA MET A 303 -52.46 2.45 3.78
C MET A 303 -51.37 1.69 4.52
N GLY A 304 -50.27 2.36 4.85
CA GLY A 304 -49.15 1.80 5.62
C GLY A 304 -49.07 2.40 7.03
N PHE A 305 -48.66 1.58 8.00
CA PHE A 305 -48.43 1.96 9.39
C PHE A 305 -47.07 1.50 9.88
N ASP A 306 -46.41 2.29 10.74
CA ASP A 306 -45.24 1.83 11.51
C ASP A 306 -45.65 1.05 12.77
N ALA A 307 -44.66 0.53 13.51
CA ALA A 307 -44.88 -0.21 14.76
C ALA A 307 -45.56 0.61 15.88
N ASP A 308 -45.56 1.95 15.79
CA ASP A 308 -46.21 2.86 16.73
C ASP A 308 -47.63 3.28 16.29
N TRP A 309 -48.16 2.66 15.23
CA TRP A 309 -49.45 2.95 14.60
C TRP A 309 -49.53 4.32 13.93
N ARG A 310 -48.39 4.87 13.49
CA ARG A 310 -48.38 6.10 12.70
C ARG A 310 -48.54 5.77 11.23
N VAL A 311 -49.33 6.57 10.53
CA VAL A 311 -49.54 6.39 9.09
C VAL A 311 -48.26 6.77 8.34
N THR A 312 -47.65 5.82 7.63
CA THR A 312 -46.42 5.99 6.86
C THR A 312 -46.67 6.19 5.36
N TYR A 313 -47.81 5.72 4.87
CA TYR A 313 -48.20 5.81 3.46
C TYR A 313 -49.72 5.79 3.30
N VAL A 314 -50.23 6.53 2.31
CA VAL A 314 -51.64 6.53 1.88
C VAL A 314 -51.65 6.83 0.39
N ASN A 315 -52.25 5.97 -0.44
CA ASN A 315 -52.45 6.27 -1.87
C ASN A 315 -53.72 7.11 -2.13
N SER A 316 -53.84 7.75 -3.29
CA SER A 316 -55.05 8.52 -3.63
C SER A 316 -56.34 7.71 -3.58
N THR A 317 -56.32 6.42 -3.94
CA THR A 317 -57.50 5.55 -3.81
C THR A 317 -57.98 5.46 -2.36
N ALA A 318 -57.06 5.35 -1.39
CA ALA A 318 -57.38 5.40 0.04
C ALA A 318 -57.83 6.78 0.52
N GLU A 319 -57.25 7.87 0.02
CA GLU A 319 -57.71 9.23 0.33
C GLU A 319 -59.16 9.45 -0.10
N HIS A 320 -59.52 9.02 -1.32
CA HIS A 320 -60.88 9.12 -1.83
C HIS A 320 -61.82 8.17 -1.11
N GLY A 321 -61.38 6.93 -0.88
CA GLY A 321 -62.18 5.88 -0.23
C GLY A 321 -62.54 6.20 1.21
N LEU A 322 -61.64 6.87 1.96
CA LEU A 322 -61.87 7.25 3.37
C LEU A 322 -62.32 8.71 3.56
N GLY A 323 -62.28 9.52 2.49
CA GLY A 323 -62.62 10.95 2.56
C GLY A 323 -61.63 11.79 3.37
N MET A 324 -60.35 11.38 3.43
CA MET A 324 -59.30 12.02 4.22
C MET A 324 -58.07 12.33 3.38
N SER A 325 -57.47 13.50 3.55
CA SER A 325 -56.22 13.83 2.88
C SER A 325 -55.03 13.20 3.62
N ALA A 326 -54.10 12.60 2.89
CA ALA A 326 -52.82 12.07 3.37
C ALA A 326 -52.05 13.13 4.18
N ALA A 327 -52.07 14.39 3.76
CA ALA A 327 -51.43 15.49 4.49
C ALA A 327 -51.97 15.70 5.93
N ALA A 328 -53.18 15.25 6.22
CA ALA A 328 -53.78 15.36 7.54
C ALA A 328 -53.44 14.18 8.46
N VAL A 329 -53.06 13.03 7.89
CA VAL A 329 -52.89 11.76 8.63
C VAL A 329 -51.47 11.21 8.61
N LEU A 330 -50.65 11.51 7.60
CA LEU A 330 -49.26 11.07 7.51
C LEU A 330 -48.44 11.51 8.73
N GLY A 331 -47.70 10.56 9.32
CA GLY A 331 -46.89 10.75 10.53
C GLY A 331 -47.70 10.86 11.83
N THR A 332 -49.03 10.93 11.76
CA THR A 332 -49.90 10.94 12.94
C THR A 332 -50.31 9.53 13.32
N ARG A 333 -50.61 9.31 14.61
CA ARG A 333 -51.12 8.03 15.07
C ARG A 333 -52.59 7.91 14.67
N ILE A 334 -52.94 6.85 13.94
CA ILE A 334 -54.27 6.72 13.30
C ILE A 334 -55.42 6.78 14.30
N TRP A 335 -55.23 6.23 15.51
CA TRP A 335 -56.23 6.24 16.58
C TRP A 335 -56.51 7.63 17.16
N ASP A 336 -55.54 8.54 17.07
CA ASP A 336 -55.67 9.90 17.58
C ASP A 336 -56.25 10.84 16.51
N SER A 337 -55.95 10.59 15.23
CA SER A 337 -56.43 11.38 14.09
C SER A 337 -57.81 10.94 13.58
N VAL A 338 -58.16 9.65 13.71
CA VAL A 338 -59.44 9.07 13.28
C VAL A 338 -59.99 8.13 14.37
N PRO A 339 -60.63 8.67 15.44
CA PRO A 339 -61.16 7.86 16.54
C PRO A 339 -62.16 6.78 16.10
N GLU A 340 -62.94 7.04 15.06
CA GLU A 340 -63.93 6.13 14.47
C GLU A 340 -63.29 4.90 13.81
N ALA A 341 -62.00 4.94 13.47
CA ALA A 341 -61.27 3.79 12.94
C ALA A 341 -61.05 2.68 14.00
N ALA A 342 -61.45 2.90 15.26
CA ALA A 342 -61.37 1.92 16.33
C ALA A 342 -62.07 0.58 16.00
N VAL A 343 -63.03 0.57 15.06
CA VAL A 343 -63.68 -0.67 14.59
C VAL A 343 -62.71 -1.65 13.92
N PHE A 344 -61.60 -1.17 13.35
CA PHE A 344 -60.57 -2.02 12.70
C PHE A 344 -59.45 -2.45 13.66
N ARG A 345 -59.41 -1.87 14.86
CA ARG A 345 -58.25 -1.93 15.75
C ARG A 345 -57.92 -3.33 16.23
N GLU A 346 -58.93 -4.10 16.63
CA GLU A 346 -58.72 -5.44 17.19
C GLU A 346 -58.06 -6.37 16.17
N GLU A 347 -58.51 -6.34 14.92
CA GLU A 347 -57.95 -7.15 13.84
C GLU A 347 -56.55 -6.67 13.40
N PHE A 348 -56.30 -5.35 13.40
CA PHE A 348 -54.96 -4.81 13.12
C PHE A 348 -53.95 -5.16 14.21
N GLU A 349 -54.30 -4.96 15.48
CA GLU A 349 -53.47 -5.34 16.63
C GLU A 349 -53.21 -6.85 16.60
N ARG A 350 -54.23 -7.67 16.31
CA ARG A 350 -54.10 -9.12 16.16
C ARG A 350 -53.16 -9.54 15.04
N ALA A 351 -53.24 -8.90 13.87
CA ALA A 351 -52.35 -9.16 12.74
C ALA A 351 -50.89 -8.83 13.12
N MET A 352 -50.65 -7.68 13.74
CA MET A 352 -49.32 -7.27 14.19
C MET A 352 -48.76 -8.16 15.31
N GLU A 353 -49.59 -8.59 16.27
CA GLU A 353 -49.17 -9.49 17.35
C GLU A 353 -48.82 -10.89 16.85
N ARG A 354 -49.60 -11.42 15.90
CA ARG A 354 -49.41 -12.78 15.37
C ARG A 354 -48.46 -12.84 14.19
N GLN A 355 -48.12 -11.69 13.58
CA GLN A 355 -47.38 -11.61 12.32
C GLN A 355 -48.00 -12.46 11.20
N GLU A 356 -49.33 -12.58 11.22
CA GLU A 356 -50.13 -13.31 10.24
C GLU A 356 -51.07 -12.35 9.50
N PRO A 357 -51.23 -12.46 8.16
CA PRO A 357 -52.18 -11.65 7.44
C PRO A 357 -53.61 -11.84 7.95
N ALA A 358 -54.33 -10.74 8.18
CA ALA A 358 -55.74 -10.75 8.53
C ALA A 358 -56.58 -10.32 7.34
N THR A 359 -57.66 -11.04 7.05
CA THR A 359 -58.66 -10.65 6.04
C THR A 359 -60.03 -10.70 6.70
N PHE A 360 -60.77 -9.60 6.62
CA PHE A 360 -62.07 -9.47 7.25
C PHE A 360 -62.93 -8.43 6.53
N GLU A 361 -64.24 -8.52 6.71
CA GLU A 361 -65.19 -7.53 6.21
C GLU A 361 -65.69 -6.71 7.38
N GLN A 362 -65.71 -5.39 7.22
CA GLN A 362 -66.09 -4.49 8.29
C GLN A 362 -66.96 -3.37 7.74
N TYR A 363 -68.12 -3.21 8.34
CA TYR A 363 -68.97 -2.06 8.09
C TYR A 363 -68.38 -0.83 8.78
N TYR A 364 -68.26 0.26 8.04
CA TYR A 364 -67.76 1.54 8.51
C TYR A 364 -68.89 2.57 8.51
N ASP A 365 -69.49 2.77 9.68
CA ASP A 365 -70.64 3.66 9.88
C ASP A 365 -70.47 5.08 9.30
N PRO A 366 -69.33 5.79 9.46
CA PRO A 366 -69.19 7.17 8.99
C PRO A 366 -69.38 7.38 7.48
N LEU A 367 -69.14 6.33 6.69
CA LEU A 367 -69.30 6.35 5.23
C LEU A 367 -70.45 5.48 4.73
N GLU A 368 -71.13 4.76 5.64
CA GLU A 368 -72.18 3.79 5.32
C GLU A 368 -71.72 2.70 4.33
N THR A 369 -70.44 2.32 4.41
CA THR A 369 -69.76 1.45 3.44
C THR A 369 -69.33 0.14 4.09
N TRP A 370 -69.49 -0.99 3.39
CA TRP A 370 -68.83 -2.25 3.74
C TRP A 370 -67.44 -2.30 3.10
N TYR A 371 -66.41 -2.48 3.90
CA TYR A 371 -65.04 -2.68 3.40
C TYR A 371 -64.60 -4.13 3.57
N ALA A 372 -64.10 -4.74 2.51
CA ALA A 372 -63.22 -5.89 2.61
C ALA A 372 -61.80 -5.37 2.89
N VAL A 373 -61.23 -5.75 4.04
CA VAL A 373 -59.92 -5.28 4.50
C VAL A 373 -58.95 -6.44 4.56
N ARG A 374 -57.74 -6.25 4.01
CA ARG A 374 -56.60 -7.17 4.09
C ARG A 374 -55.42 -6.47 4.74
N ALA A 375 -55.01 -6.93 5.92
CA ALA A 375 -53.91 -6.37 6.67
C ALA A 375 -52.72 -7.36 6.67
N TYR A 376 -51.57 -6.93 6.15
CA TYR A 376 -50.34 -7.71 6.03
C TYR A 376 -49.29 -7.14 7.00
N PRO A 377 -49.00 -7.85 8.11
CA PRO A 377 -48.00 -7.41 9.08
C PRO A 377 -46.58 -7.68 8.60
N SER A 378 -45.63 -6.90 9.11
CA SER A 378 -44.19 -7.09 9.00
C SER A 378 -43.52 -6.70 10.32
N GLU A 379 -42.25 -7.05 10.49
CA GLU A 379 -41.47 -6.62 11.66
C GLU A 379 -41.37 -5.08 11.79
N THR A 380 -41.54 -4.36 10.68
CA THR A 380 -41.40 -2.90 10.61
C THR A 380 -42.72 -2.14 10.73
N GLY A 381 -43.87 -2.82 10.64
CA GLY A 381 -45.17 -2.17 10.56
C GLY A 381 -46.25 -2.99 9.85
N LEU A 382 -47.38 -2.37 9.52
CA LEU A 382 -48.56 -3.02 8.93
C LEU A 382 -48.92 -2.36 7.59
N SER A 383 -49.12 -3.17 6.54
CA SER A 383 -49.69 -2.69 5.27
C SER A 383 -51.14 -3.13 5.17
N VAL A 384 -52.06 -2.21 4.90
CA VAL A 384 -53.49 -2.47 4.84
C VAL A 384 -54.02 -2.10 3.46
N TYR A 385 -54.76 -3.05 2.88
CA TYR A 385 -55.49 -2.91 1.63
C TYR A 385 -56.98 -2.96 1.96
N PHE A 386 -57.79 -2.11 1.35
CA PHE A 386 -59.23 -2.19 1.53
C PHE A 386 -60.00 -1.83 0.25
N THR A 387 -61.15 -2.48 0.07
CA THR A 387 -62.02 -2.28 -1.08
C THR A 387 -63.48 -2.14 -0.60
N ASP A 388 -64.23 -1.21 -1.18
CA ASP A 388 -65.67 -1.08 -0.96
C ASP A 388 -66.40 -2.27 -1.64
N ILE A 389 -67.15 -3.04 -0.85
CA ILE A 389 -67.92 -4.22 -1.30
C ILE A 389 -69.44 -4.01 -1.20
N THR A 390 -69.90 -2.77 -0.99
CA THR A 390 -71.32 -2.44 -0.73
C THR A 390 -72.21 -2.86 -1.91
N GLU A 391 -71.81 -2.55 -3.15
CA GLU A 391 -72.54 -2.94 -4.38
C GLU A 391 -72.56 -4.48 -4.56
N GLN A 392 -71.50 -5.18 -4.16
CA GLN A 392 -71.37 -6.63 -4.30
C GLN A 392 -72.29 -7.40 -3.34
N LEU A 393 -72.46 -6.92 -2.11
CA LEU A 393 -73.41 -7.44 -1.13
C LEU A 393 -74.88 -7.16 -1.51
N GLU A 394 -75.16 -6.08 -2.24
CA GLU A 394 -76.50 -5.78 -2.76
C GLU A 394 -76.92 -6.71 -3.92
N HIS A 395 -75.96 -7.18 -4.74
CA HIS A 395 -76.19 -8.09 -5.88
C HIS A 395 -76.44 -9.55 -5.49
N GLU A 396 -76.01 -9.99 -4.31
CA GLU A 396 -76.18 -11.36 -3.78
C GLU A 396 -77.66 -11.70 -3.47
N VAL A 397 -78.52 -10.68 -3.45
CA VAL A 397 -79.99 -10.80 -3.36
C VAL A 397 -80.61 -11.40 -4.64
N GLU A 398 -79.90 -11.44 -5.78
CA GLU A 398 -80.41 -12.01 -7.05
C GLU A 398 -80.13 -13.52 -7.20
N ALA A 399 -81.01 -14.32 -6.61
CA ALA A 399 -81.12 -15.78 -6.63
C ALA A 399 -81.11 -16.50 -8.02
N GLU A 400 -80.77 -15.82 -9.11
CA GLU A 400 -80.58 -16.40 -10.45
C GLU A 400 -79.11 -16.84 -10.69
N GLN A 401 -78.15 -16.30 -9.91
CA GLN A 401 -76.74 -16.67 -10.00
C GLN A 401 -76.45 -18.11 -9.53
N TYR A 402 -77.17 -18.63 -8.52
CA TYR A 402 -76.91 -19.94 -7.92
C TYR A 402 -76.97 -21.11 -8.92
N GLY A 403 -77.90 -21.10 -9.88
CA GLY A 403 -78.05 -22.16 -10.88
C GLY A 403 -77.00 -22.15 -11.99
N ARG A 404 -76.40 -20.98 -12.29
CA ARG A 404 -75.30 -20.83 -13.27
C ARG A 404 -73.93 -20.98 -12.62
N MET A 405 -73.75 -20.56 -11.37
CA MET A 405 -72.53 -20.76 -10.59
C MET A 405 -72.18 -22.25 -10.47
N LEU A 406 -73.12 -23.10 -10.03
CA LEU A 406 -72.85 -24.54 -9.85
C LEU A 406 -72.49 -25.27 -11.16
N ALA A 407 -72.97 -24.79 -12.31
CA ALA A 407 -72.65 -25.35 -13.62
C ALA A 407 -71.30 -24.87 -14.19
N ALA A 408 -70.79 -23.71 -13.72
CA ALA A 408 -69.52 -23.12 -14.13
C ALA A 408 -68.34 -23.52 -13.23
N VAL A 409 -68.60 -24.05 -12.03
CA VAL A 409 -67.57 -24.62 -11.15
C VAL A 409 -66.88 -25.79 -11.86
N ALA A 410 -65.56 -25.68 -12.01
CA ALA A 410 -64.74 -26.68 -12.68
C ALA A 410 -64.65 -28.01 -11.90
N ASP A 411 -64.71 -27.93 -10.57
CA ASP A 411 -64.67 -29.06 -9.66
C ASP A 411 -66.02 -29.80 -9.60
N ALA A 412 -65.96 -31.10 -9.31
CA ALA A 412 -67.12 -31.96 -9.25
C ALA A 412 -67.89 -31.74 -7.95
N VAL A 413 -69.09 -31.17 -8.02
CA VAL A 413 -69.92 -30.83 -6.85
C VAL A 413 -71.15 -31.74 -6.81
N TYR A 414 -71.45 -32.27 -5.62
CA TYR A 414 -72.64 -33.05 -5.34
C TYR A 414 -73.32 -32.61 -4.05
N ALA A 415 -74.62 -32.86 -3.93
CA ALA A 415 -75.39 -32.68 -2.71
C ALA A 415 -76.15 -33.96 -2.37
N LEU A 416 -76.25 -34.26 -1.09
CA LEU A 416 -76.90 -35.42 -0.52
C LEU A 416 -78.08 -35.02 0.37
N ASP A 417 -79.12 -35.84 0.40
CA ASP A 417 -80.19 -35.73 1.39
C ASP A 417 -79.80 -36.33 2.76
N ASP A 418 -80.70 -36.24 3.73
CA ASP A 418 -80.54 -36.73 5.11
C ASP A 418 -80.42 -38.26 5.21
N GLU A 419 -80.74 -38.99 4.13
CA GLU A 419 -80.52 -40.43 4.02
C GLU A 419 -79.26 -40.80 3.22
N GLY A 420 -78.43 -39.81 2.85
CA GLY A 420 -77.16 -40.02 2.15
C GLY A 420 -77.32 -40.40 0.67
N ARG A 421 -78.38 -39.93 0.02
CA ARG A 421 -78.64 -40.13 -1.42
C ARG A 421 -78.41 -38.84 -2.18
N PHE A 422 -77.96 -38.94 -3.43
CA PHE A 422 -77.70 -37.76 -4.25
C PHE A 422 -78.97 -36.97 -4.56
N ALA A 423 -79.04 -35.74 -4.04
CA ALA A 423 -80.10 -34.78 -4.33
C ALA A 423 -79.76 -33.86 -5.51
N ALA A 424 -78.47 -33.58 -5.74
CA ALA A 424 -77.99 -32.82 -6.89
C ALA A 424 -76.54 -33.19 -7.24
N VAL A 425 -76.18 -33.04 -8.52
CA VAL A 425 -74.80 -33.11 -9.01
C VAL A 425 -74.60 -32.07 -10.12
N ASN A 426 -73.39 -31.53 -10.26
CA ASN A 426 -73.05 -30.63 -11.36
C ASN A 426 -72.44 -31.39 -12.57
N PRO A 427 -72.33 -30.76 -13.76
CA PRO A 427 -71.77 -31.42 -14.94
C PRO A 427 -70.29 -31.85 -14.80
N ALA A 428 -69.53 -31.22 -13.91
CA ALA A 428 -68.15 -31.61 -13.63
C ALA A 428 -68.08 -32.97 -12.91
N PHE A 429 -69.05 -33.26 -12.03
CA PHE A 429 -69.19 -34.55 -11.37
C PHE A 429 -69.37 -35.70 -12.36
N GLU A 430 -70.22 -35.54 -13.37
CA GLU A 430 -70.44 -36.56 -14.40
C GLU A 430 -69.16 -36.81 -15.23
N ARG A 431 -68.41 -35.74 -15.57
CA ARG A 431 -67.14 -35.85 -16.31
C ARG A 431 -66.07 -36.57 -15.51
N LEU A 432 -65.93 -36.25 -14.22
CA LEU A 432 -64.89 -36.77 -13.35
C LEU A 432 -65.15 -38.24 -12.98
N THR A 433 -66.40 -38.57 -12.66
CA THR A 433 -66.78 -39.90 -12.12
C THR A 433 -67.31 -40.86 -13.18
N GLY A 434 -67.75 -40.35 -14.35
CA GLY A 434 -68.42 -41.13 -15.40
C GLY A 434 -69.87 -41.46 -15.13
N LEU A 435 -70.42 -41.00 -14.00
CA LEU A 435 -71.75 -41.34 -13.55
C LEU A 435 -72.76 -40.31 -14.06
N ASP A 436 -73.75 -40.77 -14.82
CA ASP A 436 -74.79 -39.94 -15.42
C ASP A 436 -75.79 -39.43 -14.37
N ARG A 437 -76.06 -38.12 -14.36
CA ARG A 437 -76.92 -37.45 -13.37
C ARG A 437 -78.28 -38.09 -13.24
N ASP A 438 -78.95 -38.42 -14.36
CA ASP A 438 -80.31 -38.96 -14.31
C ASP A 438 -80.36 -40.35 -13.65
N HIS A 439 -79.23 -41.06 -13.60
CA HIS A 439 -79.07 -42.36 -12.93
C HIS A 439 -78.52 -42.24 -11.49
N VAL A 440 -77.80 -41.15 -11.19
CA VAL A 440 -77.18 -40.90 -9.88
C VAL A 440 -78.17 -40.28 -8.89
N ILE A 441 -79.05 -39.38 -9.35
CA ILE A 441 -80.00 -38.69 -8.46
C ILE A 441 -80.95 -39.70 -7.78
N GLY A 442 -81.04 -39.64 -6.45
CA GLY A 442 -81.79 -40.58 -5.60
C GLY A 442 -81.05 -41.88 -5.24
N SER A 443 -79.90 -42.14 -5.86
CA SER A 443 -79.04 -43.28 -5.54
C SER A 443 -78.17 -42.99 -4.31
N SER A 444 -77.76 -44.04 -3.60
CA SER A 444 -76.88 -43.92 -2.42
C SER A 444 -75.46 -43.52 -2.85
N THR A 445 -74.78 -42.74 -2.01
CA THR A 445 -73.36 -42.38 -2.18
C THR A 445 -72.39 -43.54 -2.22
N ALA A 446 -72.79 -44.71 -1.73
CA ALA A 446 -72.02 -45.93 -1.88
C ALA A 446 -71.71 -46.28 -3.34
N LEU A 447 -72.49 -45.77 -4.30
CA LEU A 447 -72.22 -45.94 -5.74
C LEU A 447 -70.84 -45.40 -6.18
N LEU A 448 -70.28 -44.41 -5.47
CA LEU A 448 -68.92 -43.92 -5.72
C LEU A 448 -67.82 -44.92 -5.29
N THR A 449 -68.11 -45.80 -4.33
CA THR A 449 -67.13 -46.79 -3.83
C THR A 449 -66.81 -47.90 -4.84
N GLU A 450 -67.56 -48.01 -5.94
CA GLU A 450 -67.24 -48.92 -7.05
C GLU A 450 -66.02 -48.43 -7.87
N ASN A 451 -65.79 -47.11 -7.89
CA ASN A 451 -64.74 -46.45 -8.68
C ASN A 451 -63.75 -45.66 -7.83
N ALA A 452 -63.96 -45.50 -6.52
CA ALA A 452 -63.08 -44.78 -5.60
C ALA A 452 -62.71 -45.65 -4.39
N SER A 453 -61.45 -45.59 -3.97
CA SER A 453 -60.96 -46.24 -2.75
C SER A 453 -60.21 -45.25 -1.86
N ALA A 454 -60.38 -45.35 -0.54
CA ALA A 454 -59.66 -44.47 0.39
C ALA A 454 -58.16 -44.79 0.39
N THR A 455 -57.33 -43.75 0.37
CA THR A 455 -55.87 -43.90 0.23
C THR A 455 -55.18 -44.46 1.47
N ASP A 456 -55.86 -44.39 2.62
CA ASP A 456 -55.41 -44.93 3.92
C ASP A 456 -56.08 -46.28 4.28
N GLY A 457 -56.90 -46.84 3.37
CA GLY A 457 -57.59 -48.11 3.56
C GLY A 457 -58.86 -48.04 4.42
N SER A 458 -59.39 -46.84 4.68
CA SER A 458 -60.58 -46.61 5.51
C SER A 458 -61.88 -46.45 4.71
N ASP A 459 -62.21 -47.38 3.82
CA ASP A 459 -63.41 -47.30 2.95
C ASP A 459 -64.74 -47.11 3.72
N GLU A 460 -64.80 -47.57 4.99
CA GLU A 460 -65.95 -47.36 5.88
C GLU A 460 -66.11 -45.91 6.37
N ALA A 461 -65.03 -45.11 6.42
CA ALA A 461 -65.07 -43.72 6.85
C ALA A 461 -65.72 -42.80 5.80
N PHE A 462 -65.43 -43.01 4.51
CA PHE A 462 -66.03 -42.25 3.42
C PHE A 462 -67.56 -42.40 3.34
N ALA A 463 -68.07 -43.62 3.58
CA ALA A 463 -69.51 -43.92 3.52
C ALA A 463 -70.30 -43.48 4.76
N SER A 464 -69.64 -43.21 5.89
CA SER A 464 -70.30 -42.92 7.18
C SER A 464 -70.08 -41.51 7.72
N THR A 465 -69.24 -40.71 7.07
CA THR A 465 -68.88 -39.37 7.53
C THR A 465 -69.76 -38.29 6.91
N SER A 466 -70.50 -37.54 7.73
CA SER A 466 -71.32 -36.39 7.30
C SER A 466 -70.52 -35.10 7.09
N GLN A 467 -69.26 -35.07 7.56
CA GLN A 467 -68.39 -33.88 7.53
C GLN A 467 -66.90 -34.24 7.54
N GLY A 468 -66.11 -33.68 6.64
CA GLY A 468 -64.64 -33.85 6.65
C GLY A 468 -64.01 -33.74 5.26
N ILE A 469 -62.67 -33.76 5.24
CA ILE A 469 -61.87 -33.83 4.01
C ILE A 469 -61.24 -35.23 3.96
N VAL A 470 -61.44 -35.95 2.86
CA VAL A 470 -60.89 -37.29 2.66
C VAL A 470 -60.22 -37.38 1.30
N GLU A 471 -59.01 -37.94 1.26
CA GLU A 471 -58.34 -38.24 0.00
C GLU A 471 -58.67 -39.65 -0.50
N LEU A 472 -58.93 -39.75 -1.80
CA LEU A 472 -59.38 -40.97 -2.45
C LEU A 472 -58.62 -41.14 -3.77
N ASP A 473 -58.32 -42.38 -4.13
CA ASP A 473 -57.90 -42.73 -5.47
C ASP A 473 -59.16 -43.06 -6.28
N LEU A 474 -59.48 -42.23 -7.29
CA LEU A 474 -60.65 -42.35 -8.14
C LEU A 474 -60.24 -42.86 -9.52
N ARG A 475 -60.86 -43.94 -9.99
CA ARG A 475 -60.72 -44.44 -11.35
C ARG A 475 -61.68 -43.69 -12.28
N THR A 476 -61.12 -42.98 -13.24
CA THR A 476 -61.86 -42.21 -14.26
C THR A 476 -62.51 -43.13 -15.30
N PRO A 477 -63.43 -42.61 -16.15
CA PRO A 477 -64.03 -43.38 -17.25
C PRO A 477 -63.03 -43.90 -18.29
N GLY A 478 -61.82 -43.31 -18.35
CA GLY A 478 -60.72 -43.73 -19.22
C GLY A 478 -59.78 -44.78 -18.60
N GLU A 479 -60.15 -45.38 -17.46
CA GLU A 479 -59.36 -46.34 -16.65
C GLU A 479 -58.11 -45.76 -15.95
N GLU A 480 -57.83 -44.46 -16.07
CA GLU A 480 -56.78 -43.77 -15.31
C GLU A 480 -57.17 -43.61 -13.83
N VAL A 481 -56.22 -43.75 -12.91
CA VAL A 481 -56.42 -43.51 -11.49
C VAL A 481 -55.86 -42.13 -11.14
N ILE A 482 -56.73 -41.24 -10.65
CA ILE A 482 -56.39 -39.88 -10.23
C ILE A 482 -56.60 -39.73 -8.72
N ARG A 483 -55.85 -38.83 -8.09
CA ARG A 483 -56.00 -38.49 -6.67
C ARG A 483 -57.02 -37.37 -6.54
N VAL A 484 -58.10 -37.62 -5.80
CA VAL A 484 -59.14 -36.63 -5.53
C VAL A 484 -59.28 -36.36 -4.04
N GLU A 485 -59.54 -35.11 -3.70
CA GLU A 485 -59.90 -34.66 -2.35
C GLU A 485 -61.43 -34.46 -2.29
N ASP A 486 -62.14 -35.21 -1.44
CA ASP A 486 -63.57 -35.03 -1.15
C ASP A 486 -63.73 -34.16 0.09
N HIS A 487 -64.18 -32.92 -0.09
CA HIS A 487 -64.54 -32.05 1.02
C HIS A 487 -66.07 -32.04 1.20
N ARG A 488 -66.54 -32.71 2.26
CA ARG A 488 -67.96 -32.81 2.62
C ARG A 488 -68.32 -31.90 3.80
N THR A 489 -69.34 -31.09 3.62
CA THR A 489 -69.88 -30.17 4.64
C THR A 489 -71.38 -30.44 4.86
N PRO A 490 -71.86 -30.54 6.11
CA PRO A 490 -73.27 -30.75 6.39
C PRO A 490 -74.09 -29.51 6.01
N LEU A 491 -75.24 -29.73 5.38
CA LEU A 491 -76.20 -28.70 5.04
C LEU A 491 -77.22 -28.57 6.17
N VAL A 492 -77.11 -27.49 6.97
CA VAL A 492 -77.99 -27.24 8.12
C VAL A 492 -78.96 -26.12 7.81
N VAL A 493 -80.27 -26.41 7.88
CA VAL A 493 -81.33 -25.43 7.64
C VAL A 493 -82.22 -25.37 8.87
N GLY A 494 -82.31 -24.20 9.51
CA GLY A 494 -83.15 -24.02 10.70
C GLY A 494 -82.68 -24.77 11.96
N GLY A 495 -81.41 -25.22 12.00
CA GLY A 495 -80.83 -25.98 13.10
C GLY A 495 -81.01 -27.50 13.00
N GLU A 496 -81.69 -27.98 11.95
CA GLU A 496 -81.76 -29.40 11.59
C GLU A 496 -80.83 -29.65 10.38
N GLU A 497 -80.03 -30.71 10.46
CA GLU A 497 -79.21 -31.18 9.34
C GLU A 497 -80.14 -31.85 8.32
N VAL A 498 -80.22 -31.28 7.13
CA VAL A 498 -81.14 -31.70 6.06
C VAL A 498 -80.41 -32.42 4.91
N GLY A 499 -79.10 -32.63 5.05
CA GLY A 499 -78.25 -33.24 4.04
C GLY A 499 -76.79 -32.83 4.16
N SER A 500 -76.00 -33.05 3.11
CA SER A 500 -74.61 -32.58 3.01
C SER A 500 -74.24 -32.19 1.59
N VAL A 501 -73.23 -31.33 1.42
CA VAL A 501 -72.66 -30.96 0.12
C VAL A 501 -71.21 -31.44 0.09
N GLY A 502 -70.83 -32.10 -1.00
CA GLY A 502 -69.46 -32.54 -1.21
C GLY A 502 -68.87 -31.97 -2.50
N VAL A 503 -67.58 -31.70 -2.44
CA VAL A 503 -66.78 -31.24 -3.58
C VAL A 503 -65.62 -32.21 -3.78
N LEU A 504 -65.57 -32.85 -4.94
CA LEU A 504 -64.45 -33.68 -5.39
C LEU A 504 -63.51 -32.82 -6.25
N ARG A 505 -62.31 -32.61 -5.77
CA ARG A 505 -61.26 -31.85 -6.47
C ARG A 505 -60.13 -32.77 -6.90
N ASP A 506 -59.76 -32.74 -8.19
CA ASP A 506 -58.56 -33.43 -8.66
C ASP A 506 -57.31 -32.69 -8.16
N VAL A 507 -56.53 -33.37 -7.33
CA VAL A 507 -55.32 -32.85 -6.70
C VAL A 507 -54.07 -33.58 -7.18
N THR A 508 -54.18 -34.40 -8.23
CA THR A 508 -53.09 -35.25 -8.76
C THR A 508 -51.88 -34.41 -9.15
N LYS A 509 -52.08 -33.31 -9.88
CA LYS A 509 -51.00 -32.39 -10.29
C LYS A 509 -50.39 -31.65 -9.09
N ARG A 510 -51.23 -31.19 -8.16
CA ARG A 510 -50.79 -30.49 -6.93
C ARG A 510 -49.90 -31.39 -6.08
N HIS A 511 -50.33 -32.61 -5.80
CA HIS A 511 -49.57 -33.58 -5.01
C HIS A 511 -48.28 -34.06 -5.70
N ARG A 512 -48.29 -34.19 -7.03
CA ARG A 512 -47.05 -34.44 -7.80
C ARG A 512 -46.08 -33.26 -7.63
N TYR A 513 -46.54 -32.03 -7.84
CA TYR A 513 -45.71 -30.82 -7.71
C TYR A 513 -45.12 -30.66 -6.30
N GLU A 514 -45.93 -30.78 -5.26
CA GLU A 514 -45.49 -30.65 -3.85
C GLU A 514 -44.42 -31.69 -3.48
N ARG A 515 -44.58 -32.94 -3.93
CA ARG A 515 -43.59 -33.99 -3.71
C ARG A 515 -42.27 -33.71 -4.43
N LEU A 516 -42.34 -33.29 -5.71
CA LEU A 516 -41.15 -32.97 -6.50
C LEU A 516 -40.42 -31.72 -5.97
N LEU A 517 -41.18 -30.70 -5.55
CA LEU A 517 -40.66 -29.50 -4.93
C LEU A 517 -39.97 -29.81 -3.59
N ALA A 518 -40.53 -30.73 -2.78
CA ALA A 518 -39.89 -31.16 -1.53
C ALA A 518 -38.53 -31.82 -1.79
N THR A 519 -38.43 -32.70 -2.79
CA THR A 519 -37.15 -33.32 -3.21
C THR A 519 -36.16 -32.26 -3.70
N LEU A 520 -36.59 -31.33 -4.57
CA LEU A 520 -35.75 -30.22 -5.04
C LEU A 520 -35.24 -29.37 -3.87
N HIS A 521 -36.08 -29.07 -2.89
CA HIS A 521 -35.74 -28.25 -1.73
C HIS A 521 -34.77 -28.95 -0.76
N GLU A 522 -34.85 -30.27 -0.62
CA GLU A 522 -33.87 -31.06 0.15
C GLU A 522 -32.49 -31.03 -0.54
N ARG A 523 -32.44 -31.28 -1.84
CA ARG A 523 -31.18 -31.38 -2.60
C ARG A 523 -30.49 -30.02 -2.79
N THR A 524 -31.26 -28.95 -2.99
CA THR A 524 -30.70 -27.57 -3.05
C THR A 524 -30.05 -27.16 -1.73
N ARG A 525 -30.58 -27.56 -0.56
CA ARG A 525 -29.91 -27.31 0.73
C ARG A 525 -28.55 -27.99 0.86
N GLU A 526 -28.41 -29.22 0.37
CA GLU A 526 -27.12 -29.91 0.35
C GLU A 526 -26.12 -29.18 -0.57
N MET A 527 -26.60 -28.67 -1.71
CA MET A 527 -25.81 -27.91 -2.67
C MET A 527 -25.31 -26.56 -2.10
N MET A 528 -26.09 -25.90 -1.25
CA MET A 528 -25.71 -24.62 -0.62
C MET A 528 -24.39 -24.69 0.19
N GLY A 529 -24.01 -25.88 0.66
CA GLY A 529 -22.77 -26.13 1.39
C GLY A 529 -21.52 -26.36 0.52
N ALA A 530 -21.67 -26.39 -0.80
CA ALA A 530 -20.55 -26.58 -1.72
C ALA A 530 -19.70 -25.30 -1.85
N THR A 531 -18.38 -25.46 -1.79
CA THR A 531 -17.39 -24.38 -1.96
C THR A 531 -16.65 -24.45 -3.30
N GLU A 532 -16.88 -25.50 -4.08
CA GLU A 532 -16.23 -25.73 -5.37
C GLU A 532 -17.27 -25.75 -6.50
N ARG A 533 -16.96 -25.02 -7.58
CA ARG A 533 -17.78 -24.97 -8.81
C ARG A 533 -18.17 -26.35 -9.31
N GLN A 534 -17.22 -27.28 -9.39
CA GLN A 534 -17.51 -28.64 -9.87
C GLN A 534 -18.48 -29.43 -8.97
N ALA A 535 -18.50 -29.14 -7.66
CA ALA A 535 -19.40 -29.81 -6.73
C ALA A 535 -20.85 -29.35 -6.93
N VAL A 536 -21.06 -28.04 -7.11
CA VAL A 536 -22.38 -27.46 -7.45
C VAL A 536 -22.89 -28.02 -8.77
N LEU A 537 -22.06 -28.01 -9.80
CA LEU A 537 -22.41 -28.49 -11.14
C LEU A 537 -22.81 -29.98 -11.15
N ARG A 538 -22.11 -30.84 -10.41
CA ARG A 538 -22.48 -32.27 -10.29
C ARG A 538 -23.81 -32.43 -9.55
N ALA A 539 -23.97 -31.72 -8.42
CA ALA A 539 -25.19 -31.79 -7.63
C ALA A 539 -26.42 -31.31 -8.42
N ALA A 540 -26.28 -30.32 -9.30
CA ALA A 540 -27.35 -29.86 -10.17
C ALA A 540 -27.84 -30.96 -11.12
N VAL A 541 -26.92 -31.68 -11.76
CA VAL A 541 -27.26 -32.78 -12.68
C VAL A 541 -27.93 -33.93 -11.94
N ASP A 542 -27.39 -34.33 -10.78
CA ASP A 542 -27.97 -35.39 -9.93
C ASP A 542 -29.38 -35.01 -9.43
N THR A 543 -29.60 -33.73 -9.09
CA THR A 543 -30.91 -33.24 -8.62
C THR A 543 -31.94 -33.27 -9.74
N CYS A 544 -31.57 -32.89 -10.96
CA CYS A 544 -32.46 -32.96 -12.12
C CYS A 544 -32.91 -34.39 -12.44
N ASP A 545 -31.99 -35.36 -12.41
CA ASP A 545 -32.28 -36.78 -12.63
C ASP A 545 -33.30 -37.32 -11.61
N GLU A 546 -33.10 -36.98 -10.34
CA GLU A 546 -33.92 -37.44 -9.22
C GLU A 546 -35.31 -36.79 -9.18
N VAL A 547 -35.41 -35.49 -9.48
CA VAL A 547 -36.69 -34.74 -9.47
C VAL A 547 -37.56 -35.10 -10.68
N LEU A 548 -36.98 -35.25 -11.87
CA LEU A 548 -37.78 -35.47 -13.08
C LEU A 548 -38.11 -36.94 -13.34
N GLY A 549 -37.34 -37.89 -12.79
CA GLY A 549 -37.58 -39.34 -12.86
C GLY A 549 -37.45 -39.92 -14.28
N ASP A 550 -36.49 -40.82 -14.49
CA ASP A 550 -36.12 -41.36 -15.83
C ASP A 550 -35.74 -40.27 -16.86
N ALA A 551 -35.55 -39.02 -16.43
CA ALA A 551 -35.02 -37.94 -17.27
C ALA A 551 -33.55 -38.19 -17.56
N ARG A 552 -33.03 -37.51 -18.59
CA ARG A 552 -31.65 -37.64 -18.97
C ARG A 552 -31.03 -36.25 -19.08
N THR A 553 -30.02 -35.99 -18.24
CA THR A 553 -29.51 -34.64 -17.96
C THR A 553 -28.04 -34.49 -18.33
N GLU A 554 -27.72 -33.41 -19.04
CA GLU A 554 -26.37 -33.01 -19.41
C GLU A 554 -26.08 -31.57 -19.02
N LEU A 555 -24.81 -31.27 -18.77
CA LEU A 555 -24.35 -29.93 -18.44
C LEU A 555 -23.28 -29.46 -19.42
N PHE A 556 -23.49 -28.25 -19.95
CA PHE A 556 -22.54 -27.53 -20.77
C PHE A 556 -22.05 -26.31 -20.01
N VAL A 557 -20.74 -26.09 -19.94
CA VAL A 557 -20.14 -24.89 -19.35
C VAL A 557 -19.59 -24.02 -20.49
N PHE A 558 -19.76 -22.71 -20.35
CA PHE A 558 -19.22 -21.77 -21.31
C PHE A 558 -17.71 -21.68 -21.19
N ASP A 559 -17.02 -21.92 -22.30
CA ASP A 559 -15.59 -21.67 -22.44
C ASP A 559 -15.41 -20.34 -23.18
N GLU A 560 -14.88 -19.35 -22.46
CA GLU A 560 -14.62 -18.02 -23.00
C GLU A 560 -13.55 -18.02 -24.09
N ALA A 561 -12.58 -18.93 -24.05
CA ALA A 561 -11.47 -18.96 -25.00
C ALA A 561 -11.93 -19.42 -26.40
N ASP A 562 -12.77 -20.46 -26.43
CA ASP A 562 -13.33 -21.00 -27.68
C ASP A 562 -14.72 -20.43 -28.00
N THR A 563 -15.28 -19.57 -27.14
CA THR A 563 -16.62 -18.98 -27.25
C THR A 563 -17.70 -20.02 -27.53
N SER A 564 -17.63 -21.15 -26.82
CA SER A 564 -18.51 -22.29 -27.06
C SER A 564 -18.93 -22.96 -25.76
N LEU A 565 -20.08 -23.62 -25.79
CA LEU A 565 -20.59 -24.43 -24.68
C LEU A 565 -19.95 -25.82 -24.72
N VAL A 566 -19.08 -26.10 -23.76
CA VAL A 566 -18.34 -27.36 -23.67
C VAL A 566 -19.01 -28.28 -22.66
N ARG A 567 -19.25 -29.52 -23.07
CA ARG A 567 -19.84 -30.56 -22.22
C ARG A 567 -18.88 -30.95 -21.08
N VAL A 568 -19.32 -30.83 -19.82
CA VAL A 568 -18.49 -31.07 -18.62
C VAL A 568 -19.02 -32.16 -17.68
N GLY A 569 -20.25 -32.64 -17.83
CA GLY A 569 -20.79 -33.72 -16.98
C GLY A 569 -22.14 -34.29 -17.42
N ALA A 570 -22.48 -35.48 -16.91
CA ALA A 570 -23.76 -36.18 -17.09
C ALA A 570 -24.10 -37.04 -15.85
N ALA A 571 -25.39 -37.21 -15.54
CA ALA A 571 -25.90 -38.18 -14.55
C ALA A 571 -27.03 -39.04 -15.15
N GLY A 572 -27.25 -40.23 -14.59
CA GLY A 572 -28.22 -41.23 -15.08
C GLY A 572 -27.65 -42.31 -16.01
N THR A 573 -28.50 -43.20 -16.56
CA THR A 573 -28.08 -44.22 -17.54
C THR A 573 -27.69 -43.56 -18.87
N GLY A 574 -26.38 -43.45 -19.07
CA GLY A 574 -25.70 -42.67 -20.11
C GLY A 574 -26.36 -42.63 -21.49
N LEU A 575 -26.48 -41.40 -21.98
CA LEU A 575 -26.89 -41.00 -23.31
C LEU A 575 -25.74 -41.06 -24.32
N GLY A 576 -25.37 -42.26 -24.73
CA GLY A 576 -24.53 -42.47 -25.92
C GLY A 576 -23.04 -42.12 -25.80
N ASP A 577 -22.26 -42.67 -26.75
CA ASP A 577 -20.79 -42.70 -26.81
C ASP A 577 -20.13 -41.42 -27.40
N LYS A 578 -20.78 -40.25 -27.35
CA LYS A 578 -20.14 -39.03 -27.89
C LYS A 578 -19.02 -38.53 -26.98
N PRO A 579 -17.85 -38.16 -27.52
CA PRO A 579 -16.71 -37.73 -26.70
C PRO A 579 -17.02 -36.40 -26.00
N VAL A 580 -16.62 -36.32 -24.73
CA VAL A 580 -16.48 -35.07 -23.97
C VAL A 580 -15.62 -34.09 -24.78
N GLY A 581 -16.08 -32.84 -24.96
CA GLY A 581 -15.29 -31.78 -25.61
C GLY A 581 -15.78 -31.25 -26.97
N SER A 582 -16.94 -31.66 -27.51
CA SER A 582 -17.53 -30.97 -28.67
C SER A 582 -18.24 -29.68 -28.22
N GLY A 583 -17.67 -28.52 -28.52
CA GLY A 583 -18.28 -27.21 -28.26
C GLY A 583 -19.53 -26.96 -29.09
N LEU A 584 -20.59 -26.45 -28.47
CA LEU A 584 -21.79 -25.95 -29.13
C LEU A 584 -21.70 -24.42 -29.24
N ASP A 585 -21.76 -23.89 -30.46
CA ASP A 585 -21.71 -22.45 -30.76
C ASP A 585 -22.98 -21.94 -31.46
N ARG A 586 -23.92 -22.83 -31.80
CA ARG A 586 -25.19 -22.57 -32.51
C ARG A 586 -26.27 -23.60 -32.18
N GLY A 587 -27.54 -23.23 -32.41
CA GLY A 587 -28.71 -24.12 -32.25
C GLY A 587 -29.50 -23.86 -30.97
N GLY A 588 -30.61 -24.55 -30.76
CA GLY A 588 -31.57 -24.17 -29.70
C GLY A 588 -31.01 -24.17 -28.27
N VAL A 589 -30.00 -25.00 -27.96
CA VAL A 589 -29.31 -24.99 -26.66
C VAL A 589 -28.39 -23.76 -26.51
N TRP A 590 -27.70 -23.37 -27.57
CA TRP A 590 -26.92 -22.12 -27.62
C TRP A 590 -27.83 -20.89 -27.55
N ASP A 591 -28.97 -20.92 -28.24
CA ASP A 591 -29.93 -19.81 -28.20
C ASP A 591 -30.51 -19.62 -26.79
N ALA A 592 -30.71 -20.70 -26.03
CA ALA A 592 -31.11 -20.62 -24.61
C ALA A 592 -30.05 -19.90 -23.76
N PHE A 593 -28.77 -20.27 -23.90
CA PHE A 593 -27.64 -19.58 -23.24
C PHE A 593 -27.61 -18.08 -23.53
N VAL A 594 -27.63 -17.72 -24.81
CA VAL A 594 -27.53 -16.31 -25.25
C VAL A 594 -28.74 -15.50 -24.82
N SER A 595 -29.93 -16.10 -24.81
CA SER A 595 -31.16 -15.41 -24.40
C SER A 595 -31.34 -15.27 -22.89
N GLY A 596 -30.69 -16.12 -22.09
CA GLY A 596 -30.92 -16.20 -20.65
C GLY A 596 -32.30 -16.76 -20.26
N GLU A 597 -33.07 -17.31 -21.21
CA GLU A 597 -34.40 -17.87 -20.95
C GLU A 597 -34.39 -19.41 -21.02
N VAL A 598 -35.13 -20.04 -20.10
CA VAL A 598 -35.42 -21.49 -20.18
C VAL A 598 -36.27 -21.79 -21.41
N ARG A 599 -35.84 -22.75 -22.23
CA ARG A 599 -36.51 -23.09 -23.50
C ARG A 599 -36.72 -24.58 -23.65
N VAL A 600 -37.88 -24.96 -24.19
CA VAL A 600 -38.11 -26.32 -24.70
C VAL A 600 -37.63 -26.37 -26.14
N VAL A 601 -36.57 -27.14 -26.38
CA VAL A 601 -35.87 -27.26 -27.66
C VAL A 601 -36.21 -28.60 -28.30
N GLU A 602 -36.71 -28.59 -29.54
CA GLU A 602 -36.81 -29.80 -30.36
C GLU A 602 -35.43 -30.15 -30.94
N LEU A 603 -34.95 -31.35 -30.63
CA LEU A 603 -33.69 -31.87 -31.15
C LEU A 603 -33.94 -32.55 -32.50
N ALA A 604 -33.11 -32.26 -33.50
CA ALA A 604 -33.17 -33.00 -34.76
C ALA A 604 -32.87 -34.49 -34.51
N PRO A 605 -33.48 -35.44 -35.25
CA PRO A 605 -33.24 -36.88 -35.10
C PRO A 605 -31.76 -37.29 -35.17
N ASP A 606 -30.96 -36.49 -35.88
CA ASP A 606 -29.52 -36.66 -36.08
C ASP A 606 -28.68 -35.60 -35.31
N GLY A 607 -29.33 -34.73 -34.53
CA GLY A 607 -28.80 -33.47 -33.96
C GLY A 607 -28.06 -33.58 -32.62
N GLY A 608 -28.13 -34.73 -31.94
CA GLY A 608 -27.05 -35.24 -31.09
C GLY A 608 -26.53 -34.38 -29.93
N VAL A 609 -27.42 -33.69 -29.20
CA VAL A 609 -27.10 -33.18 -27.85
C VAL A 609 -27.48 -34.23 -26.79
N VAL A 610 -28.61 -34.92 -26.97
CA VAL A 610 -29.16 -35.92 -26.05
C VAL A 610 -29.72 -37.09 -26.89
N ASP A 611 -29.10 -38.27 -26.85
CA ASP A 611 -29.49 -39.46 -27.64
C ASP A 611 -30.87 -40.07 -27.27
N GLY A 612 -31.77 -40.24 -28.24
CA GLY A 612 -33.09 -40.83 -27.99
C GLY A 612 -34.08 -39.95 -27.24
N VAL A 613 -33.84 -38.64 -27.17
CA VAL A 613 -34.76 -37.62 -26.66
C VAL A 613 -35.06 -36.63 -27.79
N GLU A 614 -36.34 -36.46 -28.15
CA GLU A 614 -36.73 -35.54 -29.22
C GLU A 614 -36.95 -34.09 -28.75
N ARG A 615 -37.26 -33.91 -27.46
CA ARG A 615 -37.49 -32.59 -26.86
C ARG A 615 -36.81 -32.47 -25.51
N VAL A 616 -36.05 -31.39 -25.30
CA VAL A 616 -35.32 -31.13 -24.06
C VAL A 616 -35.65 -29.75 -23.52
N ILE A 617 -35.58 -29.60 -22.20
CA ILE A 617 -35.51 -28.31 -21.52
C ILE A 617 -34.04 -27.90 -21.53
N ALA A 618 -33.75 -26.72 -22.10
CA ALA A 618 -32.45 -26.05 -22.02
C ALA A 618 -32.58 -24.86 -21.07
N ALA A 619 -31.95 -24.95 -19.90
CA ALA A 619 -32.02 -23.96 -18.84
C ALA A 619 -30.65 -23.28 -18.65
N PRO A 620 -30.52 -21.97 -18.92
CA PRO A 620 -29.28 -21.25 -18.73
C PRO A 620 -28.92 -21.13 -17.26
N LEU A 621 -27.62 -21.11 -16.99
CA LEU A 621 -27.02 -20.92 -15.67
C LEU A 621 -26.24 -19.60 -15.69
N GLY A 622 -26.90 -18.50 -16.02
CA GLY A 622 -26.27 -17.21 -16.32
C GLY A 622 -25.13 -17.33 -17.34
N ARG A 623 -23.99 -16.69 -17.04
CA ARG A 623 -22.75 -16.77 -17.83
C ARG A 623 -22.04 -18.12 -17.75
N HIS A 624 -22.43 -18.99 -16.83
CA HIS A 624 -21.66 -20.19 -16.50
C HIS A 624 -21.90 -21.35 -17.48
N GLY A 625 -23.07 -21.42 -18.12
CA GLY A 625 -23.39 -22.49 -19.04
C GLY A 625 -24.89 -22.78 -19.18
N VAL A 626 -25.22 -24.02 -19.58
CA VAL A 626 -26.60 -24.50 -19.78
C VAL A 626 -26.76 -25.91 -19.23
N LEU A 627 -27.84 -26.10 -18.48
CA LEU A 627 -28.34 -27.41 -18.05
C LEU A 627 -29.38 -27.89 -19.06
N VAL A 628 -29.20 -29.10 -19.60
CA VAL A 628 -30.09 -29.67 -20.62
C VAL A 628 -30.68 -30.97 -20.10
N THR A 629 -32.01 -31.10 -20.07
CA THR A 629 -32.68 -32.30 -19.55
C THR A 629 -33.94 -32.67 -20.34
N GLY A 630 -34.27 -33.95 -20.42
CA GLY A 630 -35.53 -34.41 -21.05
C GLY A 630 -35.77 -35.91 -20.90
N HIS A 631 -37.00 -36.35 -21.13
CA HIS A 631 -37.42 -37.75 -21.00
C HIS A 631 -37.20 -38.56 -22.30
N PRO A 632 -36.92 -39.87 -22.23
CA PRO A 632 -36.74 -40.72 -23.40
C PRO A 632 -37.97 -40.78 -24.33
N GLY A 633 -37.74 -40.77 -25.64
CA GLY A 633 -38.78 -40.92 -26.67
C GLY A 633 -39.41 -39.58 -27.10
N THR A 634 -40.72 -39.60 -27.37
CA THR A 634 -41.50 -38.46 -27.88
C THR A 634 -42.29 -37.72 -26.78
N VAL A 635 -42.05 -38.06 -25.51
CA VAL A 635 -42.74 -37.43 -24.37
C VAL A 635 -42.27 -35.99 -24.25
N ALA A 636 -43.21 -35.05 -24.37
CA ALA A 636 -42.90 -33.64 -24.21
C ALA A 636 -42.80 -33.30 -22.71
N PRO A 637 -41.81 -32.50 -22.29
CA PRO A 637 -41.78 -31.95 -20.93
C PRO A 637 -43.07 -31.19 -20.64
N ASP A 638 -43.63 -31.38 -19.45
CA ASP A 638 -44.83 -30.64 -19.02
C ASP A 638 -44.47 -29.31 -18.33
N GLU A 639 -45.49 -28.51 -18.01
CA GLU A 639 -45.31 -27.18 -17.39
C GLU A 639 -44.65 -27.27 -16.01
N VAL A 640 -44.89 -28.35 -15.27
CA VAL A 640 -44.27 -28.61 -13.95
C VAL A 640 -42.79 -28.91 -14.11
N ASP A 641 -42.41 -29.71 -15.11
CA ASP A 641 -41.00 -30.04 -15.38
C ASP A 641 -40.19 -28.78 -15.72
N VAL A 642 -40.74 -27.87 -16.54
CA VAL A 642 -40.09 -26.59 -16.90
C VAL A 642 -39.94 -25.68 -15.67
N GLU A 643 -40.96 -25.56 -14.84
CA GLU A 643 -40.94 -24.72 -13.64
C GLU A 643 -39.90 -25.19 -12.62
N LEU A 644 -39.82 -26.51 -12.38
CA LEU A 644 -38.85 -27.10 -11.44
C LEU A 644 -37.40 -26.95 -11.94
N VAL A 645 -37.16 -27.14 -13.24
CA VAL A 645 -35.82 -26.95 -13.83
C VAL A 645 -35.41 -25.48 -13.80
N ASN A 646 -36.33 -24.55 -14.05
CA ASN A 646 -36.07 -23.11 -13.93
C ASN A 646 -35.71 -22.70 -12.50
N LEU A 647 -36.40 -23.25 -11.50
CA LEU A 647 -36.09 -22.99 -10.09
C LEU A 647 -34.71 -23.54 -9.71
N LEU A 648 -34.36 -24.73 -10.20
CA LEU A 648 -33.03 -25.30 -10.00
C LEU A 648 -31.95 -24.48 -10.70
N SER A 649 -32.16 -24.05 -11.95
CA SER A 649 -31.17 -23.29 -12.72
C SER A 649 -30.85 -21.94 -12.07
N ALA A 650 -31.88 -21.21 -11.62
CA ALA A 650 -31.69 -19.96 -10.89
C ALA A 650 -30.92 -20.16 -9.57
N THR A 651 -31.20 -21.25 -8.83
CA THR A 651 -30.47 -21.58 -7.61
C THR A 651 -29.00 -21.91 -7.89
N VAL A 652 -28.74 -22.65 -8.97
CA VAL A 652 -27.39 -23.02 -9.39
C VAL A 652 -26.60 -21.80 -9.88
N GLU A 653 -27.23 -20.91 -10.64
CA GLU A 653 -26.64 -19.64 -11.09
C GLU A 653 -26.16 -18.80 -9.89
N GLU A 654 -27.04 -18.52 -8.92
CA GLU A 654 -26.70 -17.77 -7.71
C GLU A 654 -25.54 -18.41 -6.93
N LEU A 655 -25.51 -19.74 -6.84
CA LEU A 655 -24.43 -20.47 -6.17
C LEU A 655 -23.09 -20.35 -6.90
N LEU A 656 -23.10 -20.37 -8.22
CA LEU A 656 -21.91 -20.20 -9.04
C LEU A 656 -21.39 -18.76 -8.98
N ASP A 657 -22.28 -17.77 -9.06
CA ASP A 657 -21.91 -16.36 -8.91
C ASP A 657 -21.34 -16.05 -7.53
N ARG A 658 -21.92 -16.61 -6.47
CA ARG A 658 -21.36 -16.49 -5.11
C ARG A 658 -19.95 -17.07 -5.01
N ILE A 659 -19.72 -18.25 -5.59
CA ILE A 659 -18.39 -18.90 -5.56
C ILE A 659 -17.37 -18.04 -6.32
N ASP A 660 -17.73 -17.53 -7.51
CA ASP A 660 -16.86 -16.68 -8.32
C ASP A 660 -16.57 -15.35 -7.58
N ALA A 661 -17.58 -14.72 -6.95
CA ALA A 661 -17.42 -13.50 -6.17
C ALA A 661 -16.54 -13.70 -4.93
N GLU A 662 -16.70 -14.80 -4.19
CA GLU A 662 -15.83 -15.11 -3.05
C GLU A 662 -14.38 -15.42 -3.48
N ALA A 663 -14.18 -16.03 -4.66
CA ALA A 663 -12.85 -16.28 -5.19
C ALA A 663 -12.14 -14.96 -5.57
N GLU A 664 -12.86 -14.05 -6.23
CA GLU A 664 -12.36 -12.72 -6.57
C GLU A 664 -12.05 -11.89 -5.32
N LEU A 665 -12.93 -11.90 -4.32
CA LEU A 665 -12.72 -11.19 -3.06
C LEU A 665 -11.46 -11.71 -2.34
N ARG A 666 -11.28 -13.03 -2.24
CA ARG A 666 -10.08 -13.64 -1.63
C ARG A 666 -8.81 -13.25 -2.37
N GLU A 667 -8.84 -13.18 -3.70
CA GLU A 667 -7.68 -12.78 -4.48
C GLU A 667 -7.37 -11.29 -4.33
N ARG A 668 -8.41 -10.45 -4.27
CA ARG A 668 -8.26 -9.03 -4.00
C ARG A 668 -7.70 -8.76 -2.61
N ASP A 669 -8.19 -9.46 -1.59
CA ASP A 669 -7.71 -9.35 -0.21
C ASP A 669 -6.23 -9.77 -0.12
N ARG A 670 -5.84 -10.88 -0.75
CA ARG A 670 -4.41 -11.29 -0.83
C ARG A 670 -3.55 -10.24 -1.52
N ARG A 671 -4.04 -9.63 -2.61
CA ARG A 671 -3.33 -8.57 -3.32
C ARG A 671 -3.18 -7.32 -2.45
N LEU A 672 -4.22 -6.93 -1.71
CA LEU A 672 -4.20 -5.80 -0.78
C LEU A 672 -3.25 -6.06 0.40
N GLU A 673 -3.24 -7.28 0.94
CA GLU A 673 -2.29 -7.69 1.99
C GLU A 673 -0.84 -7.61 1.48
N ALA A 674 -0.56 -8.15 0.29
CA ALA A 674 0.77 -8.07 -0.33
C ALA A 674 1.21 -6.61 -0.61
N GLN A 675 0.28 -5.77 -1.09
CA GLN A 675 0.57 -4.34 -1.30
C GLN A 675 0.83 -3.59 0.00
N ASN A 676 0.07 -3.86 1.06
CA ASN A 676 0.29 -3.25 2.37
C ASN A 676 1.63 -3.69 3.00
N GLU A 677 2.01 -4.95 2.81
CA GLU A 677 3.31 -5.46 3.28
C GLU A 677 4.47 -4.78 2.54
N ALA A 678 4.36 -4.62 1.21
CA ALA A 678 5.35 -3.88 0.41
C ALA A 678 5.47 -2.40 0.83
N LEU A 679 4.35 -1.71 1.07
CA LEU A 679 4.35 -0.33 1.55
C LEU A 679 5.01 -0.17 2.92
N THR A 680 4.70 -1.08 3.85
CA THR A 680 5.28 -1.07 5.20
C THR A 680 6.80 -1.27 5.14
N ARG A 681 7.28 -2.14 4.24
CA ARG A 681 8.70 -2.37 4.00
C ARG A 681 9.40 -1.11 3.46
N LEU A 682 8.79 -0.42 2.49
CA LEU A 682 9.32 0.82 1.92
C LEU A 682 9.41 1.95 2.95
N ASP A 683 8.36 2.16 3.75
CA ASP A 683 8.36 3.20 4.81
C ASP A 683 9.47 2.94 5.85
N ARG A 684 9.69 1.67 6.17
CA ARG A 684 10.76 1.24 7.07
C ARG A 684 12.15 1.54 6.51
N ILE A 685 12.43 1.14 5.26
CA ILE A 685 13.71 1.39 4.59
C ILE A 685 14.00 2.90 4.54
N ASN A 686 12.99 3.71 4.15
CA ASN A 686 13.11 5.16 4.11
C ASN A 686 13.39 5.79 5.50
N ALA A 687 12.82 5.23 6.57
CA ALA A 687 13.14 5.65 7.93
C ALA A 687 14.60 5.32 8.32
N THR A 688 15.08 4.12 7.98
CA THR A 688 16.47 3.69 8.21
C THR A 688 17.47 4.59 7.48
N ILE A 689 17.22 4.92 6.20
CA ILE A 689 18.07 5.82 5.42
C ILE A 689 18.16 7.21 6.08
N ARG A 690 17.02 7.76 6.53
CA ARG A 690 17.00 9.05 7.24
C ARG A 690 17.83 9.03 8.52
N ASN A 691 17.75 7.94 9.30
CA ASN A 691 18.52 7.79 10.53
C ASN A 691 20.03 7.67 10.25
N ILE A 692 20.40 6.87 9.24
CA ILE A 692 21.80 6.74 8.79
C ILE A 692 22.37 8.10 8.40
N ASN A 693 21.65 8.86 7.55
CA ASN A 693 22.09 10.19 7.11
C ASN A 693 22.30 11.15 8.29
N GLN A 694 21.43 11.13 9.29
CA GLN A 694 21.59 11.97 10.49
C GLN A 694 22.80 11.57 11.34
N SER A 695 23.09 10.27 11.48
CA SER A 695 24.24 9.78 12.23
C SER A 695 25.56 10.06 11.52
N LEU A 696 25.61 9.86 10.20
CA LEU A 696 26.79 10.15 9.37
C LEU A 696 27.25 11.61 9.52
N ILE A 697 26.30 12.55 9.57
CA ILE A 697 26.56 13.98 9.73
C ILE A 697 27.25 14.31 11.07
N ARG A 698 26.98 13.52 12.11
CA ARG A 698 27.47 13.75 13.47
C ARG A 698 28.74 12.98 13.80
N ALA A 699 29.14 12.04 12.96
CA ALA A 699 30.31 11.22 13.16
C ALA A 699 31.60 12.06 13.02
N PRO A 700 32.44 12.17 14.06
CA PRO A 700 33.66 12.97 14.05
C PRO A 700 34.82 12.29 13.31
N THR A 701 34.75 10.97 13.10
CA THR A 701 35.79 10.20 12.41
C THR A 701 35.18 9.26 11.37
N ARG A 702 35.96 8.89 10.36
CA ARG A 702 35.52 7.94 9.33
C ARG A 702 35.14 6.58 9.91
N GLY A 703 35.87 6.10 10.93
CA GLY A 703 35.55 4.86 11.64
C GLY A 703 34.20 4.92 12.34
N GLU A 704 33.92 6.01 13.06
CA GLU A 704 32.62 6.22 13.71
C GLU A 704 31.47 6.34 12.70
N ALA A 705 31.72 6.90 11.53
CA ALA A 705 30.74 6.97 10.44
C ALA A 705 30.40 5.57 9.90
N LEU A 706 31.41 4.73 9.65
CA LEU A 706 31.23 3.35 9.19
C LEU A 706 30.45 2.50 10.21
N SER A 707 30.83 2.56 11.48
CA SER A 707 30.15 1.82 12.55
C SER A 707 28.70 2.29 12.73
N ALA A 708 28.44 3.60 12.65
CA ALA A 708 27.08 4.12 12.80
C ALA A 708 26.13 3.66 11.68
N VAL A 709 26.63 3.55 10.43
CA VAL A 709 25.83 3.00 9.32
C VAL A 709 25.51 1.53 9.59
N ALA A 710 26.51 0.74 9.99
CA ALA A 710 26.33 -0.68 10.26
C ALA A 710 25.39 -0.95 11.44
N GLU A 711 25.44 -0.15 12.51
CA GLU A 711 24.49 -0.23 13.63
C GLU A 711 23.05 0.04 13.19
N HIS A 712 22.80 1.12 12.46
CA HIS A 712 21.43 1.45 11.99
C HIS A 712 20.87 0.42 11.02
N LEU A 713 21.73 -0.24 10.23
CA LEU A 713 21.30 -1.35 9.38
C LEU A 713 20.91 -2.56 10.24
N VAL A 714 21.67 -2.94 11.27
CA VAL A 714 21.27 -4.03 12.18
C VAL A 714 19.97 -3.71 12.94
N ASP A 715 19.79 -2.46 13.36
CA ASP A 715 18.57 -2.02 14.06
C ASP A 715 17.31 -2.03 13.16
N ALA A 716 17.49 -2.08 11.84
CA ALA A 716 16.39 -2.41 10.94
C ALA A 716 16.18 -3.94 11.00
N ASP A 717 15.16 -4.42 11.73
CA ASP A 717 14.91 -5.83 12.16
C ASP A 717 15.04 -6.96 11.07
N ASP A 718 15.33 -6.65 9.81
CA ASP A 718 15.51 -7.61 8.72
C ASP A 718 16.98 -8.04 8.51
N TYR A 719 17.94 -7.27 9.06
CA TYR A 719 19.38 -7.52 8.90
C TYR A 719 20.00 -8.08 10.19
N ALA A 720 20.36 -9.36 10.17
CA ALA A 720 20.90 -10.05 11.33
C ALA A 720 22.32 -9.60 11.68
N ILE A 721 23.18 -9.45 10.66
CA ILE A 721 24.60 -9.17 10.85
C ILE A 721 25.06 -8.23 9.76
N VAL A 722 25.65 -7.10 10.15
CA VAL A 722 26.22 -6.13 9.22
C VAL A 722 27.67 -5.88 9.60
N TRP A 723 28.56 -5.90 8.61
CA TRP A 723 29.94 -5.52 8.82
C TRP A 723 30.46 -4.69 7.67
N HIS A 724 31.53 -3.93 7.93
CA HIS A 724 32.08 -3.01 6.94
C HIS A 724 33.57 -3.24 6.69
N ALA A 725 34.03 -2.83 5.50
CA ALA A 725 35.43 -2.80 5.12
C ALA A 725 35.75 -1.53 4.36
N GLU A 726 36.93 -0.96 4.58
CA GLU A 726 37.42 0.09 3.69
C GLU A 726 37.88 -0.56 2.38
N ALA A 727 37.49 0.03 1.24
CA ALA A 727 37.75 -0.58 -0.07
C ALA A 727 39.25 -0.76 -0.37
N ARG A 728 40.12 0.07 0.23
CA ARG A 728 41.58 -0.01 0.10
C ARG A 728 42.22 -1.21 0.82
N ASP A 729 41.52 -1.76 1.81
CA ASP A 729 42.01 -2.83 2.68
C ASP A 729 41.52 -4.21 2.22
N VAL A 730 40.62 -4.26 1.23
CA VAL A 730 40.06 -5.50 0.68
C VAL A 730 41.11 -6.18 -0.21
N ASP A 731 41.73 -7.23 0.31
CA ASP A 731 42.58 -8.17 -0.42
C ASP A 731 42.39 -9.62 0.09
N GLU A 732 43.08 -10.59 -0.51
CA GLU A 732 43.01 -12.02 -0.12
C GLU A 732 43.44 -12.30 1.34
N THR A 733 43.97 -11.28 2.04
CA THR A 733 44.41 -11.36 3.44
C THR A 733 43.55 -10.55 4.39
N TYR A 734 42.52 -9.85 3.88
CA TYR A 734 41.63 -9.02 4.69
C TYR A 734 40.89 -9.85 5.73
N ARG A 735 40.87 -9.34 6.96
CA ARG A 735 40.15 -9.92 8.10
C ARG A 735 39.36 -8.79 8.77
N PRO A 736 38.02 -8.87 8.83
CA PRO A 736 37.22 -7.90 9.56
C PRO A 736 37.66 -7.84 11.02
N THR A 737 37.87 -6.64 11.56
CA THR A 737 38.09 -6.44 12.99
C THR A 737 36.80 -6.62 13.76
N SER A 738 36.86 -7.01 15.04
CA SER A 738 35.67 -7.17 15.90
C SER A 738 34.77 -5.94 15.91
N ASP A 739 35.38 -4.75 15.86
CA ASP A 739 34.68 -3.46 15.97
C ASP A 739 33.99 -3.04 14.66
N ALA A 740 34.26 -3.77 13.56
CA ALA A 740 33.62 -3.57 12.27
C ALA A 740 32.44 -4.52 12.04
N VAL A 741 32.13 -5.39 13.00
CA VAL A 741 31.07 -6.41 12.90
C VAL A 741 29.97 -6.11 13.92
N HIS A 742 28.75 -5.95 13.43
CA HIS A 742 27.56 -5.58 14.21
C HIS A 742 26.49 -6.67 14.08
N GLY A 743 25.72 -6.89 15.15
CA GLY A 743 24.66 -7.91 15.18
C GLY A 743 25.13 -9.35 15.43
N ALA A 744 26.44 -9.59 15.51
CA ALA A 744 27.01 -10.92 15.76
C ALA A 744 27.74 -11.05 17.10
N ASP A 745 27.90 -12.29 17.58
CA ASP A 745 28.72 -12.59 18.74
C ASP A 745 30.23 -12.60 18.41
N THR A 746 31.07 -12.54 19.43
CA THR A 746 32.54 -12.48 19.27
C THR A 746 33.08 -13.73 18.57
N ALA A 747 32.42 -14.88 18.76
CA ALA A 747 32.82 -16.15 18.15
C ALA A 747 32.55 -16.19 16.63
N TYR A 748 31.51 -15.50 16.16
CA TYR A 748 31.29 -15.30 14.74
C TYR A 748 32.24 -14.27 14.15
N ALA A 749 32.47 -13.14 14.82
CA ALA A 749 33.40 -12.12 14.32
C ALA A 749 34.81 -12.70 14.06
N ASP A 750 35.29 -13.57 14.96
CA ASP A 750 36.56 -14.29 14.78
C ASP A 750 36.53 -15.26 13.58
N ARG A 751 35.40 -15.95 13.34
CA ARG A 751 35.21 -16.86 12.20
C ARG A 751 34.99 -16.16 10.87
N LEU A 752 34.33 -15.00 10.89
CA LEU A 752 34.06 -14.16 9.73
C LEU A 752 35.38 -13.71 9.08
N GLY A 753 36.41 -13.54 9.92
CA GLY A 753 37.81 -13.51 9.53
C GLY A 753 38.09 -14.50 8.42
N GLU A 754 38.00 -15.80 8.69
CA GLU A 754 38.33 -16.91 7.77
C GLU A 754 37.45 -16.94 6.49
N VAL A 755 36.18 -16.56 6.60
CA VAL A 755 35.21 -16.58 5.49
C VAL A 755 35.38 -15.37 4.55
N ALA A 756 35.73 -14.20 5.07
CA ALA A 756 35.85 -12.96 4.29
C ALA A 756 37.02 -12.94 3.29
N SER A 757 38.06 -13.76 3.52
CA SER A 757 39.22 -13.84 2.63
C SER A 757 39.23 -15.09 1.73
N ALA A 758 38.11 -15.82 1.69
CA ALA A 758 37.98 -17.08 0.95
C ALA A 758 36.70 -17.09 0.10
N GLU A 759 36.60 -18.05 -0.81
CA GLU A 759 35.32 -18.33 -1.47
C GLU A 759 34.29 -18.81 -0.43
N PRO A 760 33.01 -18.42 -0.56
CA PRO A 760 32.41 -17.66 -1.67
C PRO A 760 32.36 -16.14 -1.48
N LEU A 761 32.77 -15.60 -0.33
CA LEU A 761 32.52 -14.20 0.02
C LEU A 761 33.50 -13.22 -0.62
N PHE A 762 34.78 -13.58 -0.73
CA PHE A 762 35.81 -12.71 -1.30
C PHE A 762 35.53 -12.28 -2.77
N PRO A 763 35.14 -13.19 -3.68
CA PRO A 763 34.78 -12.80 -5.06
C PRO A 763 33.62 -11.79 -5.15
N LEU A 764 32.68 -11.81 -4.20
CA LEU A 764 31.58 -10.83 -4.14
C LEU A 764 32.09 -9.44 -3.74
N LEU A 765 33.04 -9.37 -2.81
CA LEU A 765 33.68 -8.11 -2.42
C LEU A 765 34.47 -7.52 -3.61
N GLU A 766 35.26 -8.34 -4.31
CA GLU A 766 35.97 -7.91 -5.52
C GLU A 766 35.00 -7.43 -6.59
N ALA A 767 33.94 -8.19 -6.87
CA ALA A 767 32.93 -7.81 -7.85
C ALA A 767 32.24 -6.49 -7.50
N ALA A 768 31.91 -6.24 -6.24
CA ALA A 768 31.31 -4.97 -5.80
C ALA A 768 32.28 -3.78 -5.98
N VAL A 769 33.59 -3.99 -5.75
CA VAL A 769 34.62 -2.95 -5.97
C VAL A 769 34.81 -2.67 -7.46
N GLU A 770 34.83 -3.71 -8.31
CA GLU A 770 35.04 -3.57 -9.75
C GLU A 770 33.82 -2.98 -10.47
N THR A 771 32.63 -3.50 -10.19
CA THR A 771 31.38 -3.10 -10.84
C THR A 771 30.80 -1.82 -10.26
N ARG A 772 31.06 -1.54 -8.98
CA ARG A 772 30.42 -0.48 -8.18
C ARG A 772 28.91 -0.69 -8.00
N GLU A 773 28.43 -1.89 -8.29
CA GLU A 773 27.04 -2.31 -8.15
C GLU A 773 26.90 -3.25 -6.95
N ILE A 774 25.70 -3.28 -6.38
CA ILE A 774 25.37 -4.19 -5.27
C ILE A 774 25.48 -5.63 -5.75
N GLN A 775 26.13 -6.47 -4.96
CA GLN A 775 26.23 -7.90 -5.21
C GLN A 775 25.34 -8.66 -4.24
N VAL A 776 24.41 -9.48 -4.74
CA VAL A 776 23.41 -10.17 -3.92
C VAL A 776 23.46 -11.67 -4.11
N ILE A 777 23.38 -12.41 -3.00
CA ILE A 777 23.01 -13.82 -2.96
C ILE A 777 21.63 -13.91 -2.33
N ALA A 778 20.65 -14.29 -3.14
CA ALA A 778 19.25 -14.37 -2.72
C ALA A 778 19.02 -15.47 -1.67
N ASP A 779 19.57 -16.68 -1.86
CA ASP A 779 19.51 -17.73 -0.82
C ASP A 779 20.82 -18.54 -0.78
N VAL A 780 21.56 -18.40 0.32
CA VAL A 780 22.81 -19.12 0.59
C VAL A 780 22.61 -20.64 0.70
N LEU A 781 21.39 -21.11 0.99
CA LEU A 781 21.06 -22.54 1.04
C LEU A 781 20.86 -23.14 -0.35
N ASP A 782 20.50 -22.33 -1.35
CA ASP A 782 20.32 -22.78 -2.72
C ASP A 782 21.54 -22.46 -3.61
N ASP A 783 22.39 -21.51 -3.20
CA ASP A 783 23.61 -21.17 -3.92
C ASP A 783 24.67 -22.31 -3.84
N PRO A 784 25.21 -22.79 -4.99
CA PRO A 784 26.24 -23.82 -5.01
C PRO A 784 27.59 -23.38 -4.41
N ALA A 785 27.95 -22.10 -4.52
CA ALA A 785 29.21 -21.57 -3.98
C ALA A 785 29.22 -21.56 -2.45
N TRP A 786 28.04 -21.56 -1.82
CA TRP A 786 27.86 -21.60 -0.37
C TRP A 786 27.76 -23.00 0.23
N ALA A 787 27.86 -24.06 -0.58
CA ALA A 787 27.61 -25.44 -0.13
C ALA A 787 28.42 -25.85 1.13
N ASP A 788 29.69 -25.45 1.20
CA ASP A 788 30.59 -25.79 2.32
C ASP A 788 30.37 -24.90 3.57
N HIS A 789 29.62 -23.79 3.43
CA HIS A 789 29.38 -22.78 4.48
C HIS A 789 27.91 -22.69 4.96
N ARG A 790 27.01 -23.54 4.43
CA ARG A 790 25.59 -23.57 4.85
C ARG A 790 25.41 -23.82 6.35
N GLY A 791 26.33 -24.59 6.96
CA GLY A 791 26.35 -24.85 8.39
C GLY A 791 26.53 -23.60 9.23
N ASP A 792 27.37 -22.67 8.78
CA ASP A 792 27.58 -21.38 9.43
C ASP A 792 26.35 -20.49 9.25
N ALA A 793 25.79 -20.41 8.03
CA ALA A 793 24.54 -19.68 7.76
C ALA A 793 23.37 -20.09 8.67
N LEU A 794 23.14 -21.40 8.83
CA LEU A 794 22.12 -21.93 9.73
C LEU A 794 22.43 -21.71 11.21
N SER A 795 23.72 -21.73 11.61
CA SER A 795 24.09 -21.51 13.02
C SER A 795 23.91 -20.05 13.44
N TYR A 796 24.08 -19.12 12.51
CA TYR A 796 24.07 -17.68 12.75
C TYR A 796 22.82 -16.97 12.22
N GLY A 797 21.89 -17.71 11.63
CA GLY A 797 20.52 -17.27 11.38
C GLY A 797 20.33 -16.38 10.15
N PHE A 798 21.20 -16.47 9.15
CA PHE A 798 21.05 -15.73 7.89
C PHE A 798 20.76 -16.65 6.70
N ARG A 799 20.02 -16.13 5.72
CA ARG A 799 19.66 -16.79 4.47
C ARG A 799 20.08 -16.02 3.21
N ALA A 800 20.20 -14.71 3.27
CA ALA A 800 20.63 -13.89 2.13
C ALA A 800 21.80 -13.01 2.51
N ILE A 801 22.61 -12.63 1.51
CA ILE A 801 23.75 -11.73 1.70
C ILE A 801 23.77 -10.67 0.60
N ALA A 802 24.02 -9.42 0.97
CA ALA A 802 24.28 -8.33 0.03
C ALA A 802 25.59 -7.62 0.37
N VAL A 803 26.36 -7.26 -0.66
CA VAL A 803 27.53 -6.38 -0.57
C VAL A 803 27.16 -5.05 -1.21
N ILE A 804 27.07 -4.00 -0.40
CA ILE A 804 26.68 -2.65 -0.80
C ILE A 804 27.95 -1.79 -0.89
N PRO A 805 28.38 -1.38 -2.10
CA PRO A 805 29.50 -0.48 -2.25
C PRO A 805 29.11 0.97 -1.89
N ALA A 806 29.89 1.60 -1.03
CA ALA A 806 29.76 3.03 -0.76
C ALA A 806 30.59 3.82 -1.77
N VAL A 807 29.94 4.50 -2.72
CA VAL A 807 30.60 5.09 -3.90
C VAL A 807 30.63 6.62 -3.82
N ALA A 808 31.78 7.23 -4.09
CA ALA A 808 31.94 8.66 -4.29
C ALA A 808 32.91 8.91 -5.45
N ASP A 809 32.61 9.87 -6.33
CA ASP A 809 33.49 10.29 -7.43
C ASP A 809 34.06 9.11 -8.25
N ASP A 810 33.20 8.16 -8.63
CA ASP A 810 33.57 6.93 -9.35
C ASP A 810 34.52 5.99 -8.58
N ARG A 811 34.64 6.15 -7.26
CA ARG A 811 35.50 5.33 -6.39
C ARG A 811 34.68 4.71 -5.27
N VAL A 812 34.95 3.44 -4.99
CA VAL A 812 34.40 2.77 -3.82
C VAL A 812 35.22 3.18 -2.60
N GLU A 813 34.57 3.81 -1.64
CA GLU A 813 35.15 4.31 -0.39
C GLU A 813 35.14 3.22 0.71
N ALA A 814 34.07 2.43 0.77
CA ALA A 814 33.89 1.32 1.69
C ALA A 814 32.91 0.29 1.12
N LEU A 815 32.85 -0.89 1.73
CA LEU A 815 31.87 -1.93 1.47
C LEU A 815 31.09 -2.20 2.75
N PHE A 816 29.77 -2.34 2.64
CA PHE A 816 28.91 -2.85 3.71
C PHE A 816 28.38 -4.22 3.31
N VAL A 817 28.60 -5.21 4.16
CA VAL A 817 28.16 -6.59 3.93
C VAL A 817 27.04 -6.89 4.91
N VAL A 818 25.85 -7.14 4.36
CA VAL A 818 24.60 -7.31 5.09
C VAL A 818 24.15 -8.75 4.97
N HIS A 819 23.96 -9.41 6.11
CA HIS A 819 23.37 -10.74 6.20
C HIS A 819 21.93 -10.61 6.69
N ALA A 820 20.99 -11.09 5.89
CA ALA A 820 19.58 -11.01 6.20
C ALA A 820 18.99 -12.38 6.56
N THR A 821 17.94 -12.40 7.37
CA THR A 821 17.32 -13.64 7.89
C THR A 821 16.44 -14.35 6.86
N GLY A 822 15.88 -13.62 5.90
CA GLY A 822 15.00 -14.12 4.84
C GLY A 822 15.66 -14.12 3.44
N PRO A 823 15.22 -15.00 2.53
CA PRO A 823 15.78 -15.10 1.17
C PRO A 823 15.34 -13.93 0.26
N ASP A 824 14.17 -13.34 0.53
CA ASP A 824 13.63 -12.22 -0.24
C ASP A 824 13.99 -10.85 0.36
N ALA A 825 14.94 -10.81 1.31
CA ALA A 825 15.31 -9.60 2.04
C ALA A 825 15.90 -8.48 1.15
N PHE A 826 16.33 -8.84 -0.07
CA PHE A 826 16.81 -7.91 -1.09
C PHE A 826 15.99 -7.99 -2.39
N ALA A 827 14.88 -8.74 -2.40
CA ALA A 827 13.93 -8.71 -3.51
C ALA A 827 13.16 -7.38 -3.47
N ASP A 828 13.00 -6.75 -4.63
CA ASP A 828 12.33 -5.45 -4.84
C ASP A 828 13.05 -4.23 -4.22
N ASP A 829 14.39 -4.26 -4.14
CA ASP A 829 15.18 -3.06 -3.90
C ASP A 829 15.25 -2.22 -5.19
N ASP A 830 14.32 -1.27 -5.36
CA ASP A 830 14.22 -0.34 -6.51
C ASP A 830 15.40 0.68 -6.57
N GLY A 831 16.61 0.24 -6.21
CA GLY A 831 17.82 1.08 -6.12
C GLY A 831 18.01 1.80 -4.78
N LEU A 832 17.18 1.53 -3.76
CA LEU A 832 17.26 2.24 -2.47
C LEU A 832 18.58 1.97 -1.74
N LEU A 833 19.08 0.73 -1.75
CA LEU A 833 20.39 0.44 -1.16
C LEU A 833 21.53 1.02 -2.01
N THR A 834 21.33 1.20 -3.32
CA THR A 834 22.30 1.86 -4.20
C THR A 834 22.40 3.34 -3.85
N ASP A 835 21.26 4.02 -3.73
CA ASP A 835 21.18 5.42 -3.30
C ASP A 835 21.78 5.62 -1.90
N LEU A 836 21.57 4.65 -1.00
CA LEU A 836 22.22 4.64 0.31
C LEU A 836 23.74 4.53 0.18
N GLY A 837 24.23 3.60 -0.64
CA GLY A 837 25.66 3.41 -0.91
C GLY A 837 26.31 4.69 -1.44
N GLU A 838 25.70 5.37 -2.40
CA GLU A 838 26.18 6.65 -2.91
C GLU A 838 26.19 7.73 -1.82
N THR A 839 25.09 7.88 -1.09
CA THR A 839 24.98 8.90 -0.03
C THR A 839 26.03 8.70 1.07
N VAL A 840 26.23 7.45 1.50
CA VAL A 840 27.25 7.08 2.50
C VAL A 840 28.65 7.31 1.92
N GLY A 841 28.89 6.92 0.66
CA GLY A 841 30.16 7.11 -0.03
C GLY A 841 30.60 8.57 -0.02
N TYR A 842 29.72 9.50 -0.43
CA TYR A 842 30.04 10.93 -0.41
C TYR A 842 30.34 11.45 0.99
N ALA A 843 29.58 11.04 2.01
CA ALA A 843 29.83 11.43 3.40
C ALA A 843 31.19 10.91 3.92
N LEU A 844 31.56 9.67 3.56
CA LEU A 844 32.86 9.08 3.90
C LEU A 844 34.01 9.78 3.16
N ALA A 845 33.83 10.15 1.89
CA ALA A 845 34.81 10.89 1.12
C ALA A 845 35.07 12.29 1.73
N ALA A 846 34.01 12.99 2.16
CA ALA A 846 34.10 14.30 2.79
C ALA A 846 34.84 14.24 4.14
N THR A 847 34.53 13.27 5.00
CA THR A 847 35.23 13.06 6.28
C THR A 847 36.68 12.61 6.08
N GLY A 848 36.95 11.77 5.08
CA GLY A 848 38.30 11.32 4.73
C GLY A 848 39.23 12.43 4.24
N ARG A 849 38.73 13.43 3.50
CA ARG A 849 39.52 14.60 3.06
C ARG A 849 39.96 15.47 4.25
N ALA A 850 39.11 15.62 5.27
CA ALA A 850 39.43 16.37 6.48
C ALA A 850 40.51 15.67 7.33
N ASP A 851 40.43 14.34 7.47
CA ASP A 851 41.43 13.52 8.19
C ASP A 851 42.79 13.50 7.48
N ALA A 852 42.78 13.37 6.15
CA ALA A 852 44.00 13.35 5.32
C ALA A 852 44.75 14.71 5.31
N MET A 853 44.07 15.83 5.57
CA MET A 853 44.72 17.13 5.74
C MET A 853 45.41 17.29 7.11
N LEU A 854 45.08 16.45 8.09
CA LEU A 854 45.52 16.61 9.49
C LEU A 854 46.48 15.52 9.98
N THR A 855 46.66 14.41 9.25
CA THR A 855 47.57 13.33 9.64
C THR A 855 48.57 12.97 8.53
N GLU A 856 49.85 13.28 8.74
CA GLU A 856 50.93 12.84 7.85
C GLU A 856 51.42 11.45 8.31
N ARG A 857 50.85 10.38 7.74
CA ARG A 857 51.26 8.99 8.04
C ARG A 857 52.73 8.73 7.66
N ARG A 858 53.47 8.08 8.56
CA ARG A 858 54.89 7.73 8.40
C ARG A 858 55.10 6.23 8.62
N THR A 859 55.99 5.64 7.83
CA THR A 859 56.34 4.22 7.90
C THR A 859 57.73 4.07 8.51
N ASP A 860 57.87 3.26 9.56
CA ASP A 860 59.17 2.86 10.07
C ASP A 860 59.82 1.81 9.15
N VAL A 861 61.01 2.13 8.69
CA VAL A 861 61.80 1.30 7.78
C VAL A 861 63.15 1.00 8.42
N GLN A 862 63.42 -0.29 8.64
CA GLN A 862 64.72 -0.76 9.10
C GLN A 862 65.48 -1.40 7.94
N VAL A 863 66.69 -0.91 7.68
CA VAL A 863 67.51 -1.29 6.53
C VAL A 863 68.91 -1.68 6.99
N GLN A 864 69.42 -2.81 6.51
CA GLN A 864 70.83 -3.17 6.62
C GLN A 864 71.59 -2.50 5.48
N LEU A 865 72.51 -1.57 5.81
CA LEU A 865 73.31 -0.86 4.82
C LEU A 865 74.46 -1.73 4.30
N GLY A 866 74.65 -1.69 2.99
CA GLY A 866 75.69 -2.45 2.28
C GLY A 866 77.06 -1.76 2.23
N GLY A 867 78.12 -2.53 2.44
CA GLY A 867 79.51 -2.09 2.26
C GLY A 867 80.07 -1.19 3.37
N ASP A 868 81.29 -0.70 3.17
CA ASP A 868 82.11 -0.05 4.22
C ASP A 868 82.32 1.44 4.00
N ARG A 869 81.45 2.08 3.21
CA ARG A 869 81.64 3.48 2.81
C ARG A 869 81.28 4.46 3.92
N LEU A 870 80.32 4.10 4.77
CA LEU A 870 79.84 4.95 5.85
C LEU A 870 80.90 5.12 6.95
N SER A 871 81.05 6.33 7.48
CA SER A 871 82.07 6.62 8.50
C SER A 871 81.86 5.86 9.80
N LEU A 872 80.61 5.68 10.23
CA LEU A 872 80.26 4.89 11.43
C LEU A 872 80.64 3.41 11.30
N SER A 873 80.39 2.78 10.15
CA SER A 873 80.78 1.39 9.88
C SER A 873 82.31 1.22 9.94
N ARG A 874 83.05 2.20 9.39
CA ARG A 874 84.52 2.21 9.42
C ARG A 874 85.08 2.43 10.83
N LEU A 875 84.35 3.19 11.66
CA LEU A 875 84.72 3.46 13.05
C LEU A 875 84.51 2.22 13.91
N ALA A 876 83.30 1.62 13.87
CA ALA A 876 82.98 0.40 14.60
C ALA A 876 83.96 -0.74 14.30
N ARG A 877 84.35 -0.92 13.04
CA ARG A 877 85.32 -1.95 12.66
C ARG A 877 86.74 -1.69 13.14
N ARG A 878 87.19 -0.43 13.15
CA ARG A 878 88.54 -0.08 13.62
C ARG A 878 88.67 -0.21 15.13
N VAL A 879 87.63 0.20 15.85
CA VAL A 879 87.57 0.10 17.32
C VAL A 879 87.29 -1.35 17.75
N GLY A 880 86.58 -2.14 16.93
CA GLY A 880 86.20 -3.51 17.25
C GLY A 880 84.96 -3.62 18.14
N HIS A 881 84.28 -2.50 18.41
CA HIS A 881 83.13 -2.36 19.28
C HIS A 881 81.92 -1.77 18.53
N ALA A 882 80.75 -1.87 19.13
CA ALA A 882 79.55 -1.24 18.60
C ALA A 882 79.62 0.29 18.76
N VAL A 883 79.03 0.98 17.80
CA VAL A 883 79.01 2.44 17.73
C VAL A 883 77.62 2.87 17.28
N SER A 884 76.99 3.73 18.07
CA SER A 884 75.61 4.20 17.83
C SER A 884 75.57 5.71 17.67
N LEU A 885 74.78 6.19 16.72
CA LEU A 885 74.59 7.62 16.50
C LEU A 885 73.50 8.18 17.43
N GLY A 886 73.85 9.09 18.33
CA GLY A 886 72.92 9.79 19.21
C GLY A 886 72.35 11.10 18.65
N GLY A 887 72.89 11.61 17.55
CA GLY A 887 72.34 12.78 16.85
C GLY A 887 73.32 13.44 15.88
N VAL A 888 72.80 14.25 14.96
CA VAL A 888 73.61 15.00 13.98
C VAL A 888 73.21 16.47 13.88
N ILE A 889 74.20 17.35 13.75
CA ILE A 889 74.01 18.77 13.47
C ILE A 889 74.62 19.07 12.10
N PRO A 890 73.80 19.33 11.06
CA PRO A 890 74.31 19.67 9.74
C PRO A 890 75.02 21.03 9.76
N GLN A 891 76.06 21.17 8.94
CA GLN A 891 76.81 22.41 8.76
C GLN A 891 76.57 22.96 7.35
N SER A 892 76.72 24.28 7.17
CA SER A 892 76.53 24.95 5.88
C SER A 892 77.53 24.53 4.79
N ASP A 893 78.65 23.90 5.16
CA ASP A 893 79.67 23.35 4.25
C ASP A 893 79.36 21.90 3.81
N GLY A 894 78.23 21.33 4.26
CA GLY A 894 77.82 19.95 4.01
C GLY A 894 78.48 18.92 4.93
N SER A 895 79.35 19.31 5.85
CA SER A 895 79.82 18.44 6.93
C SER A 895 78.74 18.26 8.00
N VAL A 896 78.85 17.21 8.83
CA VAL A 896 77.94 17.00 9.96
C VAL A 896 78.74 16.85 11.25
N ILE A 897 78.23 17.44 12.34
CA ILE A 897 78.70 17.16 13.70
C ILE A 897 77.85 16.01 14.23
N ALA A 898 78.43 14.83 14.34
CA ALA A 898 77.77 13.63 14.84
C ALA A 898 78.12 13.41 16.30
N PHE A 899 77.10 13.14 17.12
CA PHE A 899 77.27 12.66 18.49
C PHE A 899 77.15 11.13 18.47
N VAL A 900 78.19 10.46 18.94
CA VAL A 900 78.38 9.03 18.76
C VAL A 900 78.67 8.40 20.11
N ALA A 901 77.91 7.38 20.47
CA ALA A 901 78.10 6.60 21.68
C ALA A 901 78.86 5.30 21.36
N SER A 902 79.77 4.90 22.25
CA SER A 902 80.46 3.61 22.18
C SER A 902 80.86 3.14 23.58
N ASP A 903 80.89 1.82 23.78
CA ASP A 903 81.34 1.14 24.99
C ASP A 903 82.87 0.90 25.01
N ALA A 904 83.58 1.25 23.94
CA ALA A 904 85.03 1.14 23.86
C ALA A 904 85.76 2.19 24.71
N GLU A 905 87.03 1.90 25.01
CA GLU A 905 87.91 2.84 25.71
C GLU A 905 88.03 4.16 24.93
N PRO A 906 87.86 5.34 25.58
CA PRO A 906 87.84 6.63 24.88
C PRO A 906 89.07 6.93 24.03
N GLU A 907 90.23 6.45 24.45
CA GLU A 907 91.47 6.62 23.70
C GLU A 907 91.44 5.87 22.35
N ASP A 908 90.84 4.69 22.30
CA ASP A 908 90.73 3.86 21.10
C ASP A 908 89.75 4.47 20.09
N VAL A 909 88.63 5.02 20.57
CA VAL A 909 87.64 5.72 19.72
C VAL A 909 88.22 7.01 19.14
N VAL A 910 88.96 7.80 19.95
CA VAL A 910 89.62 9.02 19.48
C VAL A 910 90.71 8.70 18.45
N ALA A 911 91.52 7.67 18.70
CA ALA A 911 92.56 7.24 17.77
C ALA A 911 91.98 6.73 16.45
N ALA A 912 90.98 5.84 16.50
CA ALA A 912 90.33 5.30 15.30
C ALA A 912 89.54 6.37 14.52
N GLY A 913 88.92 7.32 15.23
CA GLY A 913 88.12 8.38 14.63
C GLY A 913 88.96 9.47 13.95
N GLY A 914 90.24 9.62 14.30
CA GLY A 914 91.14 10.63 13.69
C GLY A 914 91.36 10.45 12.19
N ASP A 915 91.23 9.22 11.67
CA ASP A 915 91.32 8.90 10.24
C ASP A 915 89.98 9.07 9.49
N ILE A 916 88.89 9.23 10.23
CA ILE A 916 87.51 9.18 9.72
C ILE A 916 86.85 10.56 9.77
N ALA A 917 87.16 11.34 10.82
CA ALA A 917 86.60 12.65 11.08
C ALA A 917 87.70 13.73 11.07
N THR A 918 87.33 14.95 10.69
CA THR A 918 88.25 16.11 10.76
C THR A 918 88.54 16.54 12.19
N ARG A 919 87.68 16.14 13.13
CA ARG A 919 87.83 16.37 14.57
C ARG A 919 87.07 15.29 15.32
N VAL A 920 87.68 14.78 16.38
CA VAL A 920 87.03 13.88 17.36
C VAL A 920 87.26 14.46 18.74
N ARG A 921 86.18 14.56 19.54
CA ARG A 921 86.22 15.07 20.90
C ARG A 921 85.40 14.16 21.79
N HIS A 922 86.02 13.61 22.83
CA HIS A 922 85.28 12.95 23.90
C HIS A 922 84.47 14.00 24.69
N VAL A 923 83.17 13.76 24.87
CA VAL A 923 82.23 14.69 25.49
C VAL A 923 81.99 14.30 26.95
N SER A 924 81.64 13.04 27.21
CA SER A 924 81.32 12.53 28.55
C SER A 924 81.39 11.00 28.59
N THR A 925 81.61 10.45 29.78
CA THR A 925 81.45 9.01 30.08
C THR A 925 80.39 8.86 31.16
N ASP A 926 79.47 7.92 30.98
CA ASP A 926 78.47 7.51 31.96
C ASP A 926 78.37 5.98 32.05
N ASP A 927 77.39 5.46 32.81
CA ASP A 927 77.19 4.04 33.04
C ASP A 927 76.78 3.26 31.77
N SER A 928 76.37 3.95 30.70
CA SER A 928 75.91 3.38 29.43
C SER A 928 76.95 3.42 28.31
N GLY A 929 78.06 4.16 28.50
CA GLY A 929 79.17 4.24 27.56
C GLY A 929 79.83 5.62 27.53
N SER A 930 80.69 5.85 26.54
CA SER A 930 81.30 7.15 26.29
C SER A 930 80.68 7.82 25.06
N LEU A 931 80.39 9.12 25.19
CA LEU A 931 79.85 9.98 24.14
C LEU A 931 80.96 10.79 23.49
N PHE A 932 81.00 10.81 22.16
CA PHE A 932 81.99 11.51 21.35
C PHE A 932 81.31 12.44 20.36
N GLU A 933 81.90 13.60 20.14
CA GLU A 933 81.56 14.52 19.06
C GLU A 933 82.55 14.32 17.91
N LEU A 934 82.05 13.94 16.74
CA LEU A 934 82.83 13.75 15.53
C LEU A 934 82.40 14.76 14.46
N ARG A 935 83.35 15.44 13.82
CA ARG A 935 83.09 16.26 12.64
C ARG A 935 83.33 15.44 11.38
N LEU A 936 82.27 14.80 10.90
CA LEU A 936 82.28 13.93 9.73
C LEU A 936 82.22 14.75 8.43
N PRO A 937 82.93 14.33 7.37
CA PRO A 937 82.77 14.93 6.05
C PRO A 937 81.35 14.67 5.52
N ARG A 938 80.99 15.34 4.42
CA ARG A 938 79.70 15.17 3.74
C ARG A 938 79.47 13.71 3.36
N GLU A 939 78.35 13.12 3.82
CA GLU A 939 77.97 11.73 3.53
C GLU A 939 76.67 11.65 2.73
N SER A 940 76.65 10.77 1.72
CA SER A 940 75.48 10.56 0.85
C SER A 940 74.26 10.00 1.58
N LEU A 941 74.45 9.37 2.74
CA LEU A 941 73.34 8.89 3.59
C LEU A 941 72.40 10.03 3.99
N PHE A 942 72.93 11.12 4.53
CA PHE A 942 72.11 12.25 5.00
C PHE A 942 71.44 13.01 3.84
N GLU A 943 72.08 13.04 2.67
CA GLU A 943 71.45 13.58 1.45
C GLU A 943 70.29 12.71 0.98
N THR A 944 70.45 11.39 1.04
CA THR A 944 69.40 10.44 0.64
C THR A 944 68.21 10.50 1.59
N LEU A 945 68.47 10.60 2.91
CA LEU A 945 67.44 10.82 3.93
C LEU A 945 66.70 12.13 3.70
N TYR A 946 67.43 13.24 3.48
CA TYR A 946 66.82 14.54 3.22
C TYR A 946 66.01 14.58 1.92
N ALA A 947 66.55 14.04 0.83
CA ALA A 947 65.87 13.99 -0.47
C ALA A 947 64.62 13.09 -0.48
N SER A 948 64.57 12.12 0.44
CA SER A 948 63.42 11.23 0.63
C SER A 948 62.53 11.66 1.78
N GLU A 949 62.76 12.85 2.35
CA GLU A 949 62.05 13.40 3.51
C GLU A 949 61.99 12.42 4.71
N ALA A 950 62.95 11.51 4.76
CA ALA A 950 63.02 10.44 5.74
C ALA A 950 63.71 10.95 7.01
N THR A 951 63.11 10.69 8.16
CA THR A 951 63.66 11.08 9.46
C THR A 951 64.48 9.94 10.02
N LEU A 952 65.74 10.21 10.35
CA LEU A 952 66.61 9.21 10.96
C LEU A 952 66.20 8.96 12.42
N ARG A 953 65.82 7.72 12.75
CA ARG A 953 65.49 7.31 14.13
C ARG A 953 66.68 6.70 14.85
N ALA A 954 67.41 5.81 14.19
CA ALA A 954 68.60 5.18 14.75
C ALA A 954 69.60 4.81 13.66
N LEU A 955 70.89 4.82 14.00
CA LEU A 955 71.95 4.34 13.13
C LEU A 955 73.01 3.64 13.98
N ASP A 956 73.04 2.32 13.88
CA ASP A 956 73.88 1.46 14.69
C ASP A 956 74.86 0.69 13.81
N ALA A 957 76.14 0.77 14.17
CA ALA A 957 77.22 0.09 13.47
C ALA A 957 77.94 -0.87 14.42
N THR A 958 78.01 -2.13 14.03
CA THR A 958 78.91 -3.14 14.61
C THR A 958 80.10 -3.37 13.67
N PRO A 959 81.16 -4.09 14.09
CA PRO A 959 82.28 -4.40 13.19
C PRO A 959 81.89 -5.12 11.89
N THR A 960 80.75 -5.83 11.89
CA THR A 960 80.28 -6.68 10.79
C THR A 960 79.07 -6.15 10.03
N GLN A 961 78.24 -5.30 10.65
CA GLN A 961 76.97 -4.86 10.08
C GLN A 961 76.64 -3.42 10.46
N THR A 962 75.90 -2.72 9.60
CA THR A 962 75.33 -1.42 9.92
C THR A 962 73.83 -1.44 9.63
N THR A 963 73.05 -1.01 10.61
CA THR A 963 71.59 -0.98 10.55
C THR A 963 71.12 0.46 10.69
N LEU A 964 70.28 0.87 9.76
CA LEU A 964 69.61 2.16 9.71
C LEU A 964 68.14 1.95 10.05
N THR A 965 67.60 2.73 10.98
CA THR A 965 66.16 2.83 11.21
C THR A 965 65.74 4.26 10.85
N ALA A 966 64.80 4.39 9.91
CA ALA A 966 64.31 5.67 9.45
C ALA A 966 62.79 5.65 9.27
N GLU A 967 62.16 6.76 9.59
CA GLU A 967 60.76 7.03 9.26
C GLU A 967 60.65 7.62 7.88
N VAL A 968 59.84 7.02 7.03
CA VAL A 968 59.63 7.43 5.65
C VAL A 968 58.18 7.89 5.49
N PRO A 969 57.90 9.13 5.03
CA PRO A 969 56.54 9.58 4.77
C PRO A 969 55.81 8.65 3.79
N GLU A 970 54.53 8.39 4.00
CA GLU A 970 53.76 7.42 3.19
C GLU A 970 53.72 7.76 1.69
N ARG A 971 53.83 9.05 1.33
CA ARG A 971 53.99 9.51 -0.05
C ARG A 971 55.26 8.99 -0.75
N ILE A 972 56.28 8.59 0.01
CA ILE A 972 57.54 8.05 -0.52
C ILE A 972 57.46 6.54 -0.49
N ARG A 973 57.48 5.91 -1.67
CA ARG A 973 57.53 4.44 -1.78
C ARG A 973 58.80 3.91 -1.11
N VAL A 974 58.65 3.09 -0.07
CA VAL A 974 59.75 2.46 0.68
C VAL A 974 60.78 1.80 -0.24
N ARG A 975 60.34 1.14 -1.32
CA ARG A 975 61.23 0.54 -2.31
C ARG A 975 62.13 1.58 -2.98
N SER A 976 61.60 2.74 -3.36
CA SER A 976 62.36 3.83 -3.97
C SER A 976 63.39 4.43 -2.99
N PHE A 977 63.04 4.51 -1.71
CA PHE A 977 63.95 4.92 -0.66
C PHE A 977 65.11 3.91 -0.47
N VAL A 978 64.80 2.60 -0.41
CA VAL A 978 65.81 1.54 -0.31
C VAL A 978 66.70 1.49 -1.55
N ASP A 979 66.15 1.65 -2.76
CA ASP A 979 66.91 1.68 -4.02
C ASP A 979 67.88 2.89 -4.08
N ALA A 980 67.47 4.04 -3.52
CA ALA A 980 68.34 5.21 -3.40
C ALA A 980 69.48 4.99 -2.40
N LEU A 981 69.23 4.27 -1.31
CA LEU A 981 70.27 3.86 -0.37
C LEU A 981 71.23 2.84 -1.00
N ASP A 982 70.72 1.81 -1.69
CA ASP A 982 71.54 0.78 -2.33
C ASP A 982 72.45 1.35 -3.43
N SER A 983 71.98 2.37 -4.15
CA SER A 983 72.78 3.09 -5.15
C SER A 983 74.07 3.71 -4.58
N ASN A 984 74.01 4.20 -3.34
CA ASN A 984 75.16 4.79 -2.64
C ASN A 984 75.95 3.74 -1.81
N TYR A 985 75.25 2.73 -1.32
CA TYR A 985 75.72 1.67 -0.41
C TYR A 985 75.33 0.28 -0.95
N PRO A 986 76.06 -0.27 -1.95
CA PRO A 986 75.66 -1.50 -2.63
C PRO A 986 75.61 -2.72 -1.69
N GLY A 987 74.53 -3.50 -1.80
CA GLY A 987 74.22 -4.62 -0.90
C GLY A 987 73.31 -4.23 0.25
N THR A 988 72.60 -3.10 0.12
CA THR A 988 71.61 -2.64 1.09
C THR A 988 70.35 -3.50 0.98
N SER A 989 69.79 -3.93 2.12
CA SER A 989 68.59 -4.77 2.15
C SER A 989 67.61 -4.33 3.23
N LEU A 990 66.31 -4.42 2.93
CA LEU A 990 65.23 -4.12 3.86
C LEU A 990 65.13 -5.26 4.90
N LEU A 991 65.22 -4.92 6.19
CA LEU A 991 65.09 -5.87 7.29
C LEU A 991 63.65 -5.95 7.81
N SER A 992 63.02 -4.80 8.03
CA SER A 992 61.65 -4.73 8.50
C SER A 992 60.97 -3.44 8.01
N ARG A 993 59.65 -3.54 7.81
CA ARG A 993 58.77 -2.41 7.52
C ARG A 993 57.59 -2.53 8.49
N ARG A 994 57.38 -1.49 9.30
CA ARG A 994 56.24 -1.42 10.20
C ARG A 994 55.54 -0.09 9.96
N THR A 995 54.31 -0.14 9.50
CA THR A 995 53.44 1.04 9.49
C THR A 995 52.93 1.17 10.92
N ALA A 996 53.40 2.18 11.64
CA ALA A 996 52.83 2.53 12.93
C ALA A 996 51.76 3.60 12.66
N ASP A 997 50.55 3.41 13.20
CA ASP A 997 49.67 4.54 13.51
C ASP A 997 50.29 5.26 14.71
N ASP A 998 51.43 5.91 14.50
CA ASP A 998 51.91 6.91 15.43
C ASP A 998 51.00 8.11 15.22
N GLY A 999 49.94 8.15 16.04
CA GLY A 999 49.09 9.31 16.23
C GLY A 999 50.01 10.50 16.45
N THR A 1000 50.24 11.26 15.40
CA THR A 1000 50.97 12.51 15.50
C THR A 1000 50.10 13.37 16.40
N GLU A 1001 50.54 13.55 17.65
CA GLU A 1001 49.79 14.31 18.63
C GLU A 1001 49.37 15.63 17.99
N SER A 1002 48.07 15.88 17.96
CA SER A 1002 47.59 17.18 17.54
C SER A 1002 48.30 18.24 18.41
N PRO A 1003 48.51 19.47 17.92
CA PRO A 1003 49.00 20.56 18.75
C PRO A 1003 48.20 20.73 20.05
N GLN A 1004 46.94 20.26 20.08
CA GLN A 1004 46.07 20.27 21.24
C GLN A 1004 46.39 19.14 22.24
N THR A 1005 46.81 17.97 21.77
CA THR A 1005 47.25 16.82 22.57
C THR A 1005 48.61 17.10 23.22
N PHE A 1006 49.60 17.55 22.43
CA PHE A 1006 50.90 17.99 22.95
C PHE A 1006 50.74 19.12 23.99
N ALA A 1007 49.86 20.09 23.73
CA ALA A 1007 49.57 21.14 24.70
C ALA A 1007 48.84 20.64 25.95
N ALA A 1008 47.99 19.60 25.85
CA ALA A 1008 47.32 18.99 26.99
C ALA A 1008 48.29 18.18 27.88
N GLU A 1009 49.20 17.43 27.27
CA GLU A 1009 50.26 16.69 27.97
C GLU A 1009 51.25 17.62 28.66
N MET A 1010 51.70 18.68 27.97
CA MET A 1010 52.57 19.69 28.58
C MET A 1010 51.89 20.41 29.75
N ARG A 1011 50.57 20.66 29.67
CA ARG A 1011 49.78 21.18 30.79
C ARG A 1011 49.69 20.21 31.97
N ALA A 1012 49.66 18.90 31.72
CA ALA A 1012 49.69 17.87 32.75
C ALA A 1012 51.08 17.69 33.38
N ALA A 1013 52.14 17.82 32.57
CA ALA A 1013 53.53 17.65 33.00
C ALA A 1013 54.06 18.84 33.82
N TRP A 1014 53.58 20.06 33.57
CA TRP A 1014 53.95 21.25 34.35
C TRP A 1014 53.13 21.37 35.63
N THR A 1015 53.78 21.76 36.74
CA THR A 1015 53.04 22.23 37.92
C THR A 1015 52.36 23.57 37.59
N SER A 1016 51.31 23.95 38.33
CA SER A 1016 50.62 25.24 38.10
C SER A 1016 51.60 26.43 38.05
N ARG A 1017 52.63 26.45 38.91
CA ARG A 1017 53.67 27.49 38.91
C ARG A 1017 54.60 27.44 37.71
N GLN A 1018 54.92 26.26 37.19
CA GLN A 1018 55.73 26.10 35.97
C GLN A 1018 54.97 26.60 34.74
N HIS A 1019 53.69 26.23 34.61
CA HIS A 1019 52.82 26.66 33.51
C HIS A 1019 52.56 28.17 33.53
N GLU A 1020 52.27 28.75 34.70
CA GLU A 1020 52.12 30.20 34.86
C GLU A 1020 53.39 30.97 34.45
N SER A 1021 54.56 30.49 34.88
CA SER A 1021 55.84 31.15 34.61
C SER A 1021 56.20 31.13 33.12
N ILE A 1022 56.05 29.99 32.44
CA ILE A 1022 56.39 29.89 31.01
C ILE A 1022 55.40 30.66 30.13
N ARG A 1023 54.10 30.66 30.48
CA ARG A 1023 53.07 31.43 29.79
C ARG A 1023 53.28 32.94 29.96
N ALA A 1024 53.61 33.39 31.17
CA ALA A 1024 53.91 34.80 31.42
C ALA A 1024 55.19 35.26 30.72
N ALA A 1025 56.23 34.42 30.68
CA ALA A 1025 57.44 34.69 29.90
C ALA A 1025 57.14 34.86 28.40
N HIS A 1026 56.31 33.99 27.82
CA HIS A 1026 55.88 34.11 26.43
C HIS A 1026 55.08 35.39 26.16
N LEU A 1027 54.00 35.63 26.92
CA LEU A 1027 53.12 36.78 26.72
C LEU A 1027 53.81 38.14 26.96
N ALA A 1028 54.82 38.18 27.84
CA ALA A 1028 55.58 39.39 28.13
C ALA A 1028 56.78 39.60 27.18
N GLY A 1029 56.95 38.75 26.16
CA GLY A 1029 58.05 38.86 25.21
C GLY A 1029 59.43 38.64 25.83
N PHE A 1030 59.54 37.78 26.85
CA PHE A 1030 60.82 37.40 27.48
C PHE A 1030 61.76 36.68 26.50
N TYR A 1031 61.18 35.95 25.53
CA TYR A 1031 61.89 35.18 24.52
C TYR A 1031 62.22 35.96 23.23
N GLU A 1032 61.67 37.16 23.07
CA GLU A 1032 61.90 37.98 21.87
C GLU A 1032 63.30 38.61 21.86
N TRP A 1033 63.79 39.00 20.68
CA TRP A 1033 64.98 39.83 20.56
C TRP A 1033 64.69 41.15 19.83
N PRO A 1034 64.95 42.32 20.46
CA PRO A 1034 65.36 42.51 21.86
C PRO A 1034 64.25 42.14 22.86
N ARG A 1035 64.61 41.63 24.04
CA ARG A 1035 63.66 41.17 25.07
C ARG A 1035 62.77 42.32 25.55
N ARG A 1036 61.45 42.10 25.58
CA ARG A 1036 60.47 43.09 26.05
C ARG A 1036 60.26 43.06 27.57
N SER A 1037 60.61 41.96 28.23
CA SER A 1037 60.50 41.80 29.69
C SER A 1037 61.66 40.98 30.24
N THR A 1038 62.04 41.22 31.50
CA THR A 1038 63.11 40.48 32.20
C THR A 1038 62.54 39.55 33.28
N ALA A 1039 63.38 38.64 33.77
CA ALA A 1039 62.99 37.71 34.83
C ALA A 1039 62.68 38.46 36.15
N GLU A 1040 63.31 39.61 36.40
CA GLU A 1040 62.99 40.45 37.57
C GLU A 1040 61.58 41.05 37.48
N THR A 1041 61.23 41.65 36.34
CA THR A 1041 59.89 42.25 36.12
C THR A 1041 58.77 41.21 36.18
N LEU A 1042 59.04 40.01 35.65
CA LEU A 1042 58.09 38.91 35.73
C LEU A 1042 57.95 38.38 37.15
N ALA A 1043 59.04 38.27 37.91
CA ALA A 1043 58.99 37.83 39.30
C ALA A 1043 58.20 38.78 40.21
N GLU A 1044 58.32 40.10 40.00
CA GLU A 1044 57.50 41.11 40.70
C GLU A 1044 56.00 40.92 40.44
N THR A 1045 55.63 40.51 39.22
CA THR A 1045 54.22 40.25 38.85
C THR A 1045 53.62 39.07 39.61
N PHE A 1046 54.45 38.11 40.02
CA PHE A 1046 54.04 36.92 40.76
C PHE A 1046 54.25 37.03 42.28
N ASP A 1047 54.71 38.20 42.78
CA ASP A 1047 55.09 38.45 44.18
C ASP A 1047 56.09 37.40 44.72
N ILE A 1048 57.06 37.01 43.89
CA ILE A 1048 58.13 36.06 44.24
C ILE A 1048 59.52 36.63 43.89
N SER A 1049 60.58 35.98 44.38
CA SER A 1049 61.94 36.38 44.05
C SER A 1049 62.33 35.99 42.61
N ALA A 1050 63.16 36.81 41.96
CA ALA A 1050 63.66 36.52 40.60
C ALA A 1050 64.38 35.15 40.47
N PRO A 1051 65.17 34.67 41.45
CA PRO A 1051 65.70 33.30 41.44
C PRO A 1051 64.61 32.22 41.49
N THR A 1052 63.54 32.43 42.25
CA THR A 1052 62.40 31.49 42.34
C THR A 1052 61.66 31.41 41.01
N TYR A 1053 61.43 32.56 40.36
CA TYR A 1053 60.82 32.61 39.03
C TYR A 1053 61.68 31.91 37.98
N GLN A 1054 63.00 32.19 37.95
CA GLN A 1054 63.93 31.52 37.03
C GLN A 1054 64.01 30.01 37.25
N TYR A 1055 63.90 29.53 38.49
CA TYR A 1055 63.85 28.11 38.78
C TYR A 1055 62.63 27.44 38.15
N HIS A 1056 61.42 28.01 38.35
CA HIS A 1056 60.20 27.47 37.75
C HIS A 1056 60.20 27.58 36.23
N LEU A 1057 60.73 28.69 35.68
CA LEU A 1057 60.86 28.88 34.25
C LEU A 1057 61.81 27.85 33.62
N ARG A 1058 63.01 27.67 34.17
CA ARG A 1058 63.97 26.67 33.67
C ARG A 1058 63.49 25.24 33.83
N ALA A 1059 62.77 24.93 34.91
CA ALA A 1059 62.18 23.61 35.08
C ALA A 1059 61.06 23.34 34.07
N ALA A 1060 60.29 24.37 33.68
CA ALA A 1060 59.28 24.29 32.64
C ALA A 1060 59.92 24.14 31.24
N GLU A 1061 60.92 24.98 30.94
CA GLU A 1061 61.71 24.94 29.71
C GLU A 1061 62.42 23.60 29.53
N ARG A 1062 63.00 23.05 30.60
CA ARG A 1062 63.66 21.73 30.53
C ARG A 1062 62.67 20.63 30.16
N LYS A 1063 61.50 20.58 30.80
CA LYS A 1063 60.44 19.61 30.46
C LYS A 1063 59.94 19.76 29.02
N LEU A 1064 59.86 21.01 28.55
CA LEU A 1064 59.49 21.29 27.16
C LEU A 1064 60.56 20.79 26.19
N VAL A 1065 61.83 21.05 26.48
CA VAL A 1065 62.97 20.61 25.66
C VAL A 1065 63.10 19.09 25.70
N GLU A 1066 62.97 18.46 26.87
CA GLU A 1066 62.92 17.00 27.01
C GLU A 1066 61.82 16.42 26.10
N ARG A 1067 60.59 16.94 26.15
CA ARG A 1067 59.47 16.42 25.32
C ARG A 1067 59.61 16.67 23.81
N VAL A 1068 60.35 17.71 23.40
CA VAL A 1068 60.57 18.04 21.98
C VAL A 1068 61.68 17.19 21.36
N PHE A 1069 62.60 16.67 22.17
CA PHE A 1069 63.79 15.94 21.69
C PHE A 1069 63.89 14.48 22.18
N GLU A 1070 62.99 14.04 23.07
CA GLU A 1070 62.61 12.62 23.27
C GLU A 1070 61.65 12.17 22.17
#